data_AF-A0AAJ3NLW0-F1
#
_entry.id   AF-A0AAJ3NLW0-F1
#
_cell.length_a   1.000
_cell.length_b   1.000
_cell.length_c   1.000
_cell.angle_alpha   90.00
_cell.angle_beta   90.00
_cell.angle_gamma   90.00
#
_symmetry.space_group_name_H-M   'P 1'
#
loop_
_entity.id
_entity.type
_entity.pdbx_description
1 polymer ?
#
loop_
_entity_poly.entity_id
_entity_poly.type
_entity_poly.pdbx_seq_one_letter_code
_entity_poly.pdbx_strand_id
1 'polypeptide(L)'
;MRILVTDATGAVGRLVARQLIAAGHTVTGIARRPHPGLDPAVELVCAPLGDPVLQSLTDQADAVIHLAPVDDSAPGSADLNGVAHVTDAAARVGARLLFLSQAAGPQDLYRPAEALVSGSWGPTLVVRIAPPVGRQLDWMVCRTVATLLRAKMSKASAQPMRVLHLDDLVRFLVSAVTTERTGVVDLATPDTVNVITAWRLLRSVDPRSRAPHQVLSWPQLAPEMDLTALHEDWTFEFGWQAAEAVADTARGLVGRRIAAAGAAGHGGQAPLPVEVLPRPRPSGELRSAAPEGLEGEFDDRIDPRFPVFSAAGLAGALPGPLTPLTLDVQLSGLRTAGRVMGKVLALGGAVDDEWGSRAVAVFGHRAYVGVSAGIVAAAQLPGWDPDAIARDALVGQPHVGDPLPFGEPQLAGGALGSVAKAVVAVRSLALLRHLKSDTEAFGAAAEAERLDAAQLASLPDAALEVRLRLLRDRIHQGWILTALGLIDAGVTSGLGMIMESRRIITETTELAGLLHADPPLCALAREGNLASIRALSPKTAAAVDAAVARLGHRGPGEAELASATFADDPAMLLTAVSEFAAEPADPGQPPAPRPRRLSPGARGLREPALDATLRFTHEMRRTLRELGSRRVSADAFDAADDVYYLTCDELLTMPVDARLRIKRRRAERERLQAQRPPDVIDGTWTPVDPDAD
;
A
#
# COMPACT_ATOMS: atom_id res chain seq x y z
N MET A 1 -14.11 -13.37 -17.92
CA MET A 1 -14.21 -12.48 -19.09
C MET A 1 -12.84 -12.00 -19.48
N ARG A 2 -12.62 -11.76 -20.77
CA ARG A 2 -11.48 -11.06 -21.35
C ARG A 2 -11.87 -9.61 -21.55
N ILE A 3 -11.10 -8.69 -20.97
CA ILE A 3 -11.43 -7.27 -20.96
C ILE A 3 -10.27 -6.50 -21.58
N LEU A 4 -10.59 -5.70 -22.61
CA LEU A 4 -9.66 -4.76 -23.22
C LEU A 4 -9.75 -3.41 -22.51
N VAL A 5 -8.62 -2.88 -22.05
CA VAL A 5 -8.54 -1.54 -21.42
C VAL A 5 -7.71 -0.61 -22.30
N THR A 6 -8.32 0.48 -22.78
CA THR A 6 -7.56 1.51 -23.52
C THR A 6 -6.93 2.51 -22.56
N ASP A 7 -5.78 3.08 -22.92
CA ASP A 7 -4.97 3.88 -21.99
C ASP A 7 -4.68 3.11 -20.69
N ALA A 8 -4.41 1.81 -20.82
CA ALA A 8 -4.14 0.92 -19.69
C ALA A 8 -2.98 1.40 -18.82
N THR A 9 -2.05 2.18 -19.39
CA THR A 9 -0.92 2.75 -18.66
C THR A 9 -1.21 4.11 -18.03
N GLY A 10 -2.38 4.70 -18.25
CA GLY A 10 -2.84 5.88 -17.52
C GLY A 10 -3.11 5.57 -16.05
N ALA A 11 -3.19 6.58 -15.18
CA ALA A 11 -3.36 6.36 -13.74
C ALA A 11 -4.63 5.56 -13.40
N VAL A 12 -5.77 5.92 -14.00
CA VAL A 12 -7.03 5.17 -13.85
C VAL A 12 -6.94 3.80 -14.51
N GLY A 13 -6.34 3.72 -15.71
CA GLY A 13 -6.15 2.45 -16.43
C GLY A 13 -5.40 1.39 -15.62
N ARG A 14 -4.33 1.78 -14.92
CA ARG A 14 -3.56 0.86 -14.07
C ARG A 14 -4.36 0.38 -12.87
N LEU A 15 -5.12 1.27 -12.22
CA LEU A 15 -5.98 0.92 -11.09
C LEU A 15 -7.12 -0.01 -11.50
N VAL A 16 -7.78 0.29 -12.62
CA VAL A 16 -8.85 -0.56 -13.18
C VAL A 16 -8.29 -1.92 -13.58
N ALA A 17 -7.20 -1.96 -14.35
CA ALA A 17 -6.61 -3.22 -14.81
C ALA A 17 -6.22 -4.12 -13.63
N ARG A 18 -5.56 -3.58 -12.61
CA ARG A 18 -5.22 -4.31 -11.39
C ARG A 18 -6.44 -4.86 -10.66
N GLN A 19 -7.49 -4.04 -10.53
CA GLN A 19 -8.71 -4.45 -9.85
C GLN A 19 -9.51 -5.50 -10.65
N LEU A 20 -9.47 -5.45 -11.99
CA LEU A 20 -10.04 -6.47 -12.87
C LEU A 20 -9.29 -7.82 -12.76
N ILE A 21 -7.95 -7.79 -12.69
CA ILE A 21 -7.15 -8.99 -12.42
C ILE A 21 -7.52 -9.60 -11.07
N ALA A 22 -7.65 -8.76 -10.03
CA ALA A 22 -8.07 -9.19 -8.70
C ALA A 22 -9.50 -9.77 -8.66
N ALA A 23 -10.39 -9.33 -9.56
CA ALA A 23 -11.72 -9.89 -9.75
C ALA A 23 -11.73 -11.22 -10.54
N GLY A 24 -10.58 -11.68 -11.05
CA GLY A 24 -10.44 -12.93 -11.80
C GLY A 24 -10.67 -12.79 -13.30
N HIS A 25 -10.64 -11.56 -13.84
CA HIS A 25 -10.71 -11.33 -15.29
C HIS A 25 -9.34 -11.48 -15.97
N THR A 26 -9.35 -11.81 -17.25
CA THR A 26 -8.15 -11.69 -18.10
C THR A 26 -8.14 -10.28 -18.70
N VAL A 27 -7.03 -9.57 -18.57
CA VAL A 27 -6.95 -8.16 -19.01
C VAL A 27 -5.89 -7.99 -20.09
N THR A 28 -6.31 -7.41 -21.21
CA THR A 28 -5.42 -6.94 -22.27
C THR A 28 -5.44 -5.42 -22.25
N GLY A 29 -4.28 -4.79 -22.32
CA GLY A 29 -4.14 -3.34 -22.32
C GLY A 29 -3.64 -2.84 -23.67
N ILE A 30 -4.16 -1.69 -24.13
CA ILE A 30 -3.56 -0.94 -25.24
C ILE A 30 -3.20 0.46 -24.77
N ALA A 31 -1.96 0.87 -25.02
CA ALA A 31 -1.48 2.22 -24.70
C ALA A 31 -0.29 2.60 -25.59
N ARG A 32 0.14 3.86 -25.57
CA ARG A 32 1.26 4.32 -26.41
C ARG A 32 2.64 3.86 -25.92
N ARG A 33 2.80 3.67 -24.60
CA ARG A 33 4.10 3.37 -23.97
C ARG A 33 3.88 2.48 -22.74
N PRO A 34 4.84 1.62 -22.38
CA PRO A 34 4.75 0.84 -21.14
C PRO A 34 4.88 1.72 -19.90
N HIS A 35 4.37 1.23 -18.77
CA HIS A 35 4.51 1.88 -17.47
C HIS A 35 4.83 0.83 -16.38
N PRO A 36 5.82 1.08 -15.49
CA PRO A 36 6.26 0.09 -14.50
C PRO A 36 5.21 -0.24 -13.43
N GLY A 37 4.24 0.65 -13.22
CA GLY A 37 3.10 0.42 -12.32
C GLY A 37 1.95 -0.40 -12.92
N LEU A 38 2.02 -0.79 -14.20
CA LEU A 38 1.00 -1.65 -14.79
C LEU A 38 1.16 -3.07 -14.22
N ASP A 39 0.05 -3.67 -13.80
CA ASP A 39 0.06 -5.04 -13.30
C ASP A 39 0.66 -5.98 -14.36
N PRO A 40 1.68 -6.79 -14.02
CA PRO A 40 2.36 -7.62 -15.00
C PRO A 40 1.44 -8.69 -15.58
N ALA A 41 0.33 -9.06 -14.94
CA ALA A 41 -0.66 -9.99 -15.49
C ALA A 41 -1.39 -9.42 -16.71
N VAL A 42 -1.33 -8.10 -16.94
CA VAL A 42 -1.90 -7.45 -18.12
C VAL A 42 -1.04 -7.73 -19.34
N GLU A 43 -1.67 -8.25 -20.40
CA GLU A 43 -1.03 -8.33 -21.72
C GLU A 43 -1.09 -6.96 -22.39
N LEU A 44 0.04 -6.23 -22.37
CA LEU A 44 0.11 -4.88 -22.92
C LEU A 44 0.57 -4.87 -24.38
N VAL A 45 -0.23 -4.26 -25.25
CA VAL A 45 0.15 -3.89 -26.61
C VAL A 45 0.45 -2.39 -26.67
N CYS A 46 1.65 -2.05 -27.11
CA CYS A 46 2.07 -0.66 -27.30
C CYS A 46 1.72 -0.16 -28.70
N ALA A 47 0.53 0.40 -28.89
CA ALA A 47 0.04 0.89 -30.18
C ALA A 47 -0.94 2.07 -30.01
N PRO A 48 -1.07 2.96 -31.00
CA PRO A 48 -2.16 3.94 -31.03
C PRO A 48 -3.51 3.28 -31.35
N LEU A 49 -4.63 3.92 -31.01
CA LEU A 49 -5.97 3.37 -31.25
C LEU A 49 -6.39 3.35 -32.73
N GLY A 50 -5.65 4.02 -33.62
CA GLY A 50 -5.84 3.90 -35.07
C GLY A 50 -5.09 2.73 -35.71
N ASP A 51 -4.35 1.95 -34.92
CA ASP A 51 -3.61 0.79 -35.41
C ASP A 51 -4.56 -0.39 -35.68
N PRO A 52 -4.40 -1.14 -36.79
CA PRO A 52 -5.20 -2.33 -37.08
C PRO A 52 -5.22 -3.38 -35.97
N VAL A 53 -4.20 -3.42 -35.10
CA VAL A 53 -4.14 -4.34 -33.95
C VAL A 53 -5.32 -4.16 -33.01
N LEU A 54 -5.93 -2.96 -32.94
CA LEU A 54 -7.13 -2.72 -32.12
C LEU A 54 -8.23 -3.72 -32.44
N GLN A 55 -8.49 -3.98 -33.73
CA GLN A 55 -9.51 -4.94 -34.13
C GLN A 55 -9.19 -6.35 -33.61
N SER A 56 -7.94 -6.81 -33.75
CA SER A 56 -7.53 -8.13 -33.28
C SER A 56 -7.59 -8.30 -31.76
N LEU A 57 -7.40 -7.21 -31.00
CA LEU A 57 -7.58 -7.22 -29.55
C LEU A 57 -9.06 -7.26 -29.18
N THR A 58 -9.89 -6.50 -29.88
CA THR A 58 -11.34 -6.45 -29.64
C THR A 58 -12.04 -7.74 -30.06
N ASP A 59 -11.59 -8.42 -31.12
CA ASP A 59 -12.10 -9.74 -31.56
C ASP A 59 -12.05 -10.81 -30.45
N GLN A 60 -11.18 -10.64 -29.47
CA GLN A 60 -11.00 -11.58 -28.35
C GLN A 60 -11.62 -11.07 -27.04
N ALA A 61 -12.18 -9.86 -27.03
CA ALA A 61 -12.67 -9.20 -25.82
C ALA A 61 -14.17 -9.41 -25.64
N ASP A 62 -14.58 -9.78 -24.43
CA ASP A 62 -15.99 -9.80 -24.04
C ASP A 62 -16.48 -8.36 -23.75
N ALA A 63 -15.58 -7.51 -23.26
CA ALA A 63 -15.84 -6.11 -22.96
C ALA A 63 -14.61 -5.21 -23.20
N VAL A 64 -14.86 -3.94 -23.49
CA VAL A 64 -13.89 -2.87 -23.67
C VAL A 64 -14.18 -1.76 -22.67
N ILE A 65 -13.19 -1.36 -21.88
CA ILE A 65 -13.25 -0.17 -21.04
C ILE A 65 -12.40 0.92 -21.70
N HIS A 66 -13.08 1.90 -22.29
CA HIS A 66 -12.44 3.02 -22.98
C HIS A 66 -12.20 4.19 -22.02
N LEU A 67 -10.94 4.32 -21.58
CA LEU A 67 -10.48 5.34 -20.64
C LEU A 67 -9.66 6.47 -21.28
N ALA A 68 -9.27 6.33 -22.55
CA ALA A 68 -8.48 7.35 -23.22
C ALA A 68 -9.36 8.61 -23.43
N PRO A 69 -8.90 9.80 -23.01
CA PRO A 69 -9.72 11.00 -23.06
C PRO A 69 -9.92 11.51 -24.48
N VAL A 70 -11.03 12.20 -24.72
CA VAL A 70 -11.32 12.87 -26.00
C VAL A 70 -10.67 14.25 -26.08
N ASP A 71 -10.35 14.85 -24.93
CA ASP A 71 -9.74 16.17 -24.84
C ASP A 71 -8.26 16.13 -25.27
N ASP A 72 -7.93 16.80 -26.38
CA ASP A 72 -6.57 16.89 -26.94
C ASP A 72 -5.52 17.49 -26.00
N SER A 73 -5.96 18.27 -25.00
CA SER A 73 -5.07 18.80 -23.97
C SER A 73 -4.72 17.79 -22.88
N ALA A 74 -5.44 16.67 -22.81
CA ALA A 74 -5.22 15.62 -21.83
C ALA A 74 -4.10 14.66 -22.26
N PRO A 75 -3.29 14.17 -21.31
CA PRO A 75 -2.30 13.15 -21.62
C PRO A 75 -2.98 11.88 -22.14
N GLY A 76 -2.44 11.30 -23.20
CA GLY A 76 -2.99 10.07 -23.77
C GLY A 76 -4.27 10.26 -24.58
N SER A 77 -4.62 11.48 -24.99
CA SER A 77 -5.81 11.75 -25.81
C SER A 77 -5.94 10.79 -27.00
N ALA A 78 -7.15 10.29 -27.15
CA ALA A 78 -7.63 9.49 -28.25
C ALA A 78 -8.31 10.35 -29.33
N ASP A 79 -8.63 11.61 -29.03
CA ASP A 79 -9.51 12.46 -29.86
C ASP A 79 -10.84 11.78 -30.22
N LEU A 80 -11.68 12.44 -31.03
CA LEU A 80 -12.98 11.88 -31.43
C LEU A 80 -12.83 10.67 -32.38
N ASN A 81 -11.78 10.60 -33.19
CA ASN A 81 -11.50 9.47 -34.08
C ASN A 81 -11.10 8.24 -33.29
N GLY A 82 -10.32 8.37 -32.22
CA GLY A 82 -10.00 7.23 -31.35
C GLY A 82 -11.25 6.64 -30.69
N VAL A 83 -12.20 7.48 -30.25
CA VAL A 83 -13.50 7.00 -29.78
C VAL A 83 -14.24 6.26 -30.90
N ALA A 84 -14.23 6.81 -32.12
CA ALA A 84 -14.87 6.17 -33.27
C ALA A 84 -14.28 4.80 -33.59
N HIS A 85 -12.95 4.66 -33.58
CA HIS A 85 -12.27 3.39 -33.82
C HIS A 85 -12.61 2.35 -32.76
N VAL A 86 -12.59 2.72 -31.47
CA VAL A 86 -12.94 1.80 -30.38
C VAL A 86 -14.41 1.39 -30.45
N THR A 87 -15.29 2.35 -30.74
CA THR A 87 -16.73 2.12 -30.87
C THR A 87 -17.05 1.19 -32.05
N ASP A 88 -16.45 1.42 -33.22
CA ASP A 88 -16.62 0.55 -34.40
C ASP A 88 -16.08 -0.86 -34.14
N ALA A 89 -14.86 -0.97 -33.60
CA ALA A 89 -14.25 -2.25 -33.28
C ALA A 89 -15.10 -3.07 -32.30
N ALA A 90 -15.60 -2.44 -31.23
CA ALA A 90 -16.45 -3.11 -30.25
C ALA A 90 -17.80 -3.54 -30.86
N ALA A 91 -18.44 -2.67 -31.64
CA ALA A 91 -19.73 -2.96 -32.26
C ALA A 91 -19.64 -4.11 -33.28
N ARG A 92 -18.56 -4.22 -34.06
CA ARG A 92 -18.37 -5.29 -35.06
C ARG A 92 -18.41 -6.70 -34.48
N VAL A 93 -17.92 -6.86 -33.26
CA VAL A 93 -17.80 -8.17 -32.59
C VAL A 93 -18.85 -8.35 -31.49
N GLY A 94 -19.69 -7.34 -31.26
CA GLY A 94 -20.69 -7.33 -30.19
C GLY A 94 -20.09 -7.21 -28.78
N ALA A 95 -18.84 -6.75 -28.65
CA ALA A 95 -18.22 -6.54 -27.34
C ALA A 95 -18.89 -5.38 -26.61
N ARG A 96 -19.08 -5.54 -25.30
CA ARG A 96 -19.64 -4.49 -24.44
C ARG A 96 -18.67 -3.33 -24.31
N LEU A 97 -19.13 -2.10 -24.52
CA LEU A 97 -18.28 -0.90 -24.43
C LEU A 97 -18.68 -0.04 -23.23
N LEU A 98 -17.76 0.16 -22.29
CA LEU A 98 -17.85 1.17 -21.24
C LEU A 98 -17.02 2.38 -21.66
N PHE A 99 -17.65 3.55 -21.78
CA PHE A 99 -16.99 4.80 -22.16
C PHE A 99 -16.99 5.79 -21.00
N LEU A 100 -15.80 6.29 -20.63
CA LEU A 100 -15.66 7.29 -19.57
C LEU A 100 -15.76 8.72 -20.13
N SER A 101 -16.83 9.45 -19.77
CA SER A 101 -17.08 10.84 -20.19
C SER A 101 -16.88 11.83 -19.03
N GLN A 102 -16.22 12.96 -19.28
CA GLN A 102 -15.90 13.98 -18.26
C GLN A 102 -16.87 15.16 -18.33
N ALA A 103 -17.91 15.19 -17.48
CA ALA A 103 -18.95 16.23 -17.51
C ALA A 103 -18.45 17.66 -17.24
N ALA A 104 -17.33 17.77 -16.53
CA ALA A 104 -16.70 19.05 -16.22
C ALA A 104 -15.92 19.67 -17.39
N GLY A 105 -15.69 18.89 -18.46
CA GLY A 105 -14.96 19.27 -19.66
C GLY A 105 -15.78 20.11 -20.65
N PRO A 106 -15.18 20.49 -21.80
CA PRO A 106 -15.87 21.24 -22.85
C PRO A 106 -17.04 20.44 -23.46
N GLN A 107 -18.25 21.00 -23.43
CA GLN A 107 -19.46 20.32 -23.89
C GLN A 107 -19.44 19.98 -25.38
N ASP A 108 -18.77 20.80 -26.18
CA ASP A 108 -18.54 20.62 -27.60
C ASP A 108 -17.58 19.44 -27.92
N LEU A 109 -16.89 18.90 -26.91
CA LEU A 109 -16.06 17.70 -27.06
C LEU A 109 -16.75 16.45 -26.51
N TYR A 110 -17.20 16.47 -25.26
CA TYR A 110 -17.71 15.25 -24.63
C TYR A 110 -19.11 14.86 -25.13
N ARG A 111 -20.00 15.81 -25.45
CA ARG A 111 -21.35 15.48 -25.95
C ARG A 111 -21.34 14.77 -27.32
N PRO A 112 -20.55 15.22 -28.32
CA PRO A 112 -20.41 14.45 -29.56
C PRO A 112 -19.85 13.04 -29.35
N ALA A 113 -18.88 12.86 -28.44
CA ALA A 113 -18.34 11.54 -28.13
C ALA A 113 -19.38 10.63 -27.46
N GLU A 114 -20.18 11.15 -26.52
CA GLU A 114 -21.29 10.40 -25.92
C GLU A 114 -22.35 10.01 -26.96
N ALA A 115 -22.68 10.91 -27.88
CA ALA A 115 -23.63 10.65 -28.96
C ALA A 115 -23.13 9.57 -29.93
N LEU A 116 -21.83 9.60 -30.25
CA LEU A 116 -21.17 8.59 -31.07
C LEU A 116 -21.25 7.20 -30.43
N VAL A 117 -20.94 7.09 -29.14
CA VAL A 117 -21.00 5.82 -28.40
C VAL A 117 -22.45 5.34 -28.27
N SER A 118 -23.36 6.23 -27.86
CA SER A 118 -24.78 5.89 -27.63
C SER A 118 -25.53 5.53 -28.91
N GLY A 119 -25.10 6.06 -30.05
CA GLY A 119 -25.66 5.75 -31.37
C GLY A 119 -25.11 4.46 -32.00
N SER A 120 -24.13 3.82 -31.36
CA SER A 120 -23.57 2.56 -31.85
C SER A 120 -24.55 1.39 -31.67
N TRP A 121 -24.39 0.34 -32.47
CA TRP A 121 -25.28 -0.83 -32.44
C TRP A 121 -24.93 -1.85 -31.36
N GLY A 122 -23.82 -1.66 -30.63
CA GLY A 122 -23.32 -2.57 -29.60
C GLY A 122 -23.90 -2.27 -28.20
N PRO A 123 -23.69 -3.18 -27.23
CA PRO A 123 -24.09 -2.94 -25.85
C PRO A 123 -23.17 -1.92 -25.18
N THR A 124 -23.58 -0.65 -25.18
CA THR A 124 -22.76 0.46 -24.67
C THR A 124 -23.27 1.06 -23.37
N LEU A 125 -22.34 1.44 -22.49
CA LEU A 125 -22.58 2.22 -21.29
C LEU A 125 -21.67 3.44 -21.28
N VAL A 126 -22.26 4.63 -21.32
CA VAL A 126 -21.57 5.90 -21.07
C VAL A 126 -21.58 6.16 -19.57
N VAL A 127 -20.39 6.19 -18.97
CA VAL A 127 -20.19 6.56 -17.57
C VAL A 127 -19.76 8.02 -17.52
N ARG A 128 -20.71 8.92 -17.27
CA ARG A 128 -20.46 10.36 -17.19
C ARG A 128 -20.09 10.74 -15.77
N ILE A 129 -18.88 11.22 -15.55
CA ILE A 129 -18.36 11.49 -14.20
C ILE A 129 -18.43 12.98 -13.83
N ALA A 130 -18.77 13.23 -12.56
CA ALA A 130 -18.54 14.51 -11.91
C ALA A 130 -17.01 14.81 -11.83
N PRO A 131 -16.60 16.07 -11.55
CA PRO A 131 -15.19 16.42 -11.43
C PRO A 131 -14.46 15.47 -10.46
N PRO A 132 -13.43 14.75 -10.93
CA PRO A 132 -12.80 13.73 -10.11
C PRO A 132 -11.88 14.35 -9.06
N VAL A 133 -11.81 13.66 -7.92
CA VAL A 133 -11.00 13.99 -6.76
C VAL A 133 -10.35 12.72 -6.21
N GLY A 134 -9.37 12.88 -5.32
CA GLY A 134 -8.78 11.79 -4.55
C GLY A 134 -7.27 11.87 -4.42
N ARG A 135 -6.70 11.04 -3.54
CA ARG A 135 -5.24 11.03 -3.30
C ARG A 135 -4.40 10.61 -4.50
N GLN A 136 -4.97 9.85 -5.44
CA GLN A 136 -4.36 9.57 -6.74
C GLN A 136 -4.49 10.81 -7.63
N LEU A 137 -3.47 11.67 -7.61
CA LEU A 137 -3.48 12.95 -8.33
C LEU A 137 -3.17 12.78 -9.82
N ASP A 138 -4.07 12.14 -10.55
CA ASP A 138 -3.99 12.06 -12.00
C ASP A 138 -4.23 13.43 -12.68
N TRP A 139 -4.21 13.48 -14.01
CA TRP A 139 -4.42 14.72 -14.74
C TRP A 139 -5.80 15.34 -14.49
N MET A 140 -6.85 14.52 -14.34
CA MET A 140 -8.22 14.99 -14.12
C MET A 140 -8.36 15.59 -12.72
N VAL A 141 -7.83 14.90 -11.70
CA VAL A 141 -7.80 15.40 -10.32
C VAL A 141 -6.96 16.66 -10.21
N CYS A 142 -5.79 16.70 -10.87
CA CYS A 142 -4.97 17.92 -10.92
C CYS A 142 -5.72 19.10 -11.53
N ARG A 143 -6.55 18.85 -12.55
CA ARG A 143 -7.39 19.87 -13.19
C ARG A 143 -8.51 20.34 -12.25
N THR A 144 -9.13 19.43 -11.49
CA THR A 144 -10.10 19.77 -10.44
C THR A 144 -9.46 20.65 -9.36
N VAL A 145 -8.29 20.24 -8.84
CA VAL A 145 -7.52 21.01 -7.84
C VAL A 145 -7.14 22.39 -8.40
N ALA A 146 -6.62 22.47 -9.63
CA ALA A 146 -6.24 23.73 -10.25
C ALA A 146 -7.44 24.68 -10.40
N THR A 147 -8.61 24.15 -10.77
CA THR A 147 -9.85 24.90 -10.92
C THR A 147 -10.30 25.48 -9.58
N LEU A 148 -10.32 24.64 -8.53
CA LEU A 148 -10.67 25.04 -7.17
C LEU A 148 -9.72 26.12 -6.64
N LEU A 149 -8.41 25.93 -6.76
CA LEU A 149 -7.40 26.88 -6.28
C LEU A 149 -7.44 28.24 -7.00
N ARG A 150 -7.99 28.29 -8.22
CA ARG A 150 -8.20 29.52 -9.01
C ARG A 150 -9.55 30.18 -8.78
N ALA A 151 -10.50 29.50 -8.14
CA ALA A 151 -11.83 30.04 -7.93
C ALA A 151 -11.74 31.39 -7.19
N LYS A 152 -12.43 32.41 -7.71
CA LYS A 152 -12.51 33.72 -7.05
C LYS A 152 -13.45 33.62 -5.86
N MET A 153 -12.92 33.84 -4.65
CA MET A 153 -13.68 33.77 -3.40
C MET A 153 -14.67 34.96 -3.34
N SER A 154 -15.94 34.70 -3.69
CA SER A 154 -17.04 35.67 -3.72
C SER A 154 -18.32 35.03 -3.16
N LYS A 155 -19.47 35.74 -3.15
CA LYS A 155 -20.76 35.13 -2.74
C LYS A 155 -21.13 33.88 -3.57
N ALA A 156 -20.64 33.76 -4.81
CA ALA A 156 -20.80 32.58 -5.66
C ALA A 156 -19.98 31.35 -5.18
N SER A 157 -19.05 31.51 -4.22
CA SER A 157 -18.23 30.41 -3.69
C SER A 157 -18.95 29.53 -2.67
N ALA A 158 -20.20 29.86 -2.32
CA ALA A 158 -21.11 29.01 -1.57
C ALA A 158 -21.85 28.00 -2.45
N GLN A 159 -21.57 27.96 -3.77
CA GLN A 159 -22.18 27.00 -4.68
C GLN A 159 -21.81 25.55 -4.26
N PRO A 160 -22.81 24.67 -4.07
CA PRO A 160 -22.56 23.25 -3.86
C PRO A 160 -22.08 22.62 -5.17
N MET A 161 -21.14 21.69 -5.07
CA MET A 161 -20.67 20.87 -6.18
C MET A 161 -20.65 19.41 -5.77
N ARG A 162 -20.95 18.54 -6.72
CA ARG A 162 -20.71 17.10 -6.60
C ARG A 162 -19.31 16.79 -7.11
N VAL A 163 -18.70 15.77 -6.54
CA VAL A 163 -17.38 15.27 -6.94
C VAL A 163 -17.47 13.77 -7.15
N LEU A 164 -16.40 13.16 -7.67
CA LEU A 164 -16.27 11.71 -7.70
C LEU A 164 -14.88 11.31 -7.24
N HIS A 165 -14.78 10.52 -6.18
CA HIS A 165 -13.49 9.98 -5.77
C HIS A 165 -13.02 8.89 -6.76
N LEU A 166 -11.74 8.89 -7.15
CA LEU A 166 -11.20 7.91 -8.10
C LEU A 166 -11.33 6.45 -7.60
N ASP A 167 -11.32 6.21 -6.29
CA ASP A 167 -11.59 4.87 -5.74
C ASP A 167 -12.98 4.35 -6.14
N ASP A 168 -14.00 5.21 -6.03
CA ASP A 168 -15.38 4.84 -6.37
C ASP A 168 -15.58 4.74 -7.88
N LEU A 169 -14.86 5.55 -8.67
CA LEU A 169 -14.81 5.36 -10.13
C LEU A 169 -14.30 3.96 -10.48
N VAL A 170 -13.19 3.53 -9.89
CA VAL A 170 -12.61 2.20 -10.16
C VAL A 170 -13.58 1.10 -9.71
N ARG A 171 -14.18 1.22 -8.50
CA ARG A 171 -15.17 0.26 -8.00
C ARG A 171 -16.38 0.15 -8.93
N PHE A 172 -16.90 1.29 -9.39
CA PHE A 172 -18.03 1.33 -10.33
C PHE A 172 -17.69 0.68 -11.67
N LEU A 173 -16.55 1.03 -12.29
CA LEU A 173 -16.16 0.48 -13.59
C LEU A 173 -15.99 -1.05 -13.55
N VAL A 174 -15.40 -1.57 -12.47
CA VAL A 174 -15.21 -3.02 -12.29
C VAL A 174 -16.55 -3.72 -12.05
N SER A 175 -17.46 -3.14 -11.28
CA SER A 175 -18.81 -3.69 -11.11
C SER A 175 -19.62 -3.62 -12.42
N ALA A 176 -19.53 -2.52 -13.15
CA ALA A 176 -20.33 -2.26 -14.36
C ALA A 176 -19.97 -3.16 -15.54
N VAL A 177 -18.73 -3.66 -15.60
CA VAL A 177 -18.27 -4.50 -16.72
C VAL A 177 -18.99 -5.85 -16.77
N THR A 178 -19.43 -6.38 -15.62
CA THR A 178 -20.13 -7.66 -15.52
C THR A 178 -21.65 -7.53 -15.58
N THR A 179 -22.18 -6.32 -15.79
CA THR A 179 -23.63 -6.08 -15.90
C THR A 179 -24.05 -5.99 -17.37
N GLU A 180 -25.33 -6.22 -17.65
CA GLU A 180 -25.91 -6.03 -18.98
C GLU A 180 -26.49 -4.62 -19.19
N ARG A 181 -26.46 -3.75 -18.17
CA ARG A 181 -27.06 -2.41 -18.22
C ARG A 181 -26.41 -1.53 -19.29
N THR A 182 -27.20 -0.86 -20.13
CA THR A 182 -26.73 0.04 -21.20
C THR A 182 -27.27 1.45 -21.03
N GLY A 183 -26.80 2.39 -21.83
CA GLY A 183 -27.27 3.78 -21.84
C GLY A 183 -26.27 4.74 -21.19
N VAL A 184 -26.76 5.75 -20.49
CA VAL A 184 -25.93 6.76 -19.81
C VAL A 184 -26.18 6.68 -18.31
N VAL A 185 -25.11 6.69 -17.53
CA VAL A 185 -25.15 6.77 -16.07
C VAL A 185 -24.26 7.92 -15.61
N ASP A 186 -24.83 8.83 -14.84
CA ASP A 186 -24.09 9.94 -14.22
C ASP A 186 -23.58 9.48 -12.85
N LEU A 187 -22.27 9.57 -12.65
CA LEU A 187 -21.57 9.09 -11.47
C LEU A 187 -20.99 10.27 -10.66
N ALA A 188 -21.58 10.51 -9.49
CA ALA A 188 -21.19 11.57 -8.58
C ALA A 188 -21.58 11.21 -7.14
N THR A 189 -20.88 11.75 -6.13
CA THR A 189 -21.23 11.57 -4.72
C THR A 189 -22.70 11.92 -4.46
N PRO A 190 -23.39 11.19 -3.55
CA PRO A 190 -24.80 11.44 -3.23
C PRO A 190 -24.99 12.76 -2.47
N ASP A 191 -23.96 13.21 -1.75
CA ASP A 191 -23.87 14.50 -1.10
C ASP A 191 -23.06 15.52 -1.91
N THR A 192 -22.95 16.75 -1.39
CA THR A 192 -22.26 17.87 -2.04
C THR A 192 -21.30 18.56 -1.08
N VAL A 193 -20.24 19.16 -1.63
CA VAL A 193 -19.35 20.05 -0.90
C VAL A 193 -19.43 21.46 -1.49
N ASN A 194 -19.33 22.49 -0.65
CA ASN A 194 -19.25 23.87 -1.15
C ASN A 194 -17.85 24.16 -1.70
N VAL A 195 -17.77 24.91 -2.80
CA VAL A 195 -16.49 25.31 -3.43
C VAL A 195 -15.53 25.97 -2.43
N ILE A 196 -16.04 26.84 -1.54
CA ILE A 196 -15.24 27.49 -0.48
C ILE A 196 -14.66 26.47 0.52
N THR A 197 -15.42 25.45 0.89
CA THR A 197 -14.97 24.40 1.82
C THR A 197 -13.89 23.56 1.15
N ALA A 198 -14.14 23.13 -0.09
CA ALA A 198 -13.16 22.38 -0.87
C ALA A 198 -11.85 23.16 -1.04
N TRP A 199 -11.93 24.45 -1.39
CA TRP A 199 -10.76 25.31 -1.50
C TRP A 199 -9.99 25.45 -0.18
N ARG A 200 -10.68 25.59 0.96
CA ARG A 200 -10.04 25.67 2.29
C ARG A 200 -9.29 24.39 2.64
N LEU A 201 -9.90 23.23 2.36
CA LEU A 201 -9.26 21.94 2.56
C LEU A 201 -8.01 21.77 1.70
N LEU A 202 -8.04 22.18 0.43
CA LEU A 202 -6.87 22.07 -0.45
C LEU A 202 -5.76 23.07 -0.07
N ARG A 203 -6.11 24.29 0.37
CA ARG A 203 -5.12 25.31 0.79
C ARG A 203 -4.50 25.07 2.16
N SER A 204 -5.09 24.21 3.00
CA SER A 204 -4.48 23.89 4.30
C SER A 204 -3.17 23.12 4.16
N VAL A 205 -2.97 22.41 3.03
CA VAL A 205 -1.75 21.65 2.72
C VAL A 205 -0.56 22.59 2.53
N ASP A 206 -0.71 23.59 1.66
CA ASP A 206 0.27 24.66 1.47
C ASP A 206 -0.45 25.97 1.13
N PRO A 207 -0.52 26.92 2.09
CA PRO A 207 -1.14 28.21 1.86
C PRO A 207 -0.47 29.02 0.74
N ARG A 208 0.80 28.76 0.41
CA ARG A 208 1.53 29.50 -0.63
C ARG A 208 1.37 28.88 -2.01
N SER A 209 0.91 27.64 -2.10
CA SER A 209 0.72 26.94 -3.36
C SER A 209 -0.31 27.64 -4.23
N ARG A 210 0.07 27.90 -5.48
CA ARG A 210 -0.80 28.43 -6.54
C ARG A 210 -0.90 27.38 -7.64
N ALA A 211 -2.09 27.28 -8.24
CA ALA A 211 -2.29 26.41 -9.40
C ALA A 211 -1.36 26.83 -10.56
N PRO A 212 -0.42 25.98 -11.01
CA PRO A 212 0.49 26.31 -12.10
C PRO A 212 -0.28 26.60 -13.38
N HIS A 213 0.09 27.66 -14.13
CA HIS A 213 -0.63 28.09 -15.34
C HIS A 213 -0.77 26.99 -16.41
N GLN A 214 0.19 26.08 -16.48
CA GLN A 214 0.19 24.93 -17.40
C GLN A 214 -0.89 23.88 -17.13
N VAL A 215 -1.46 23.83 -15.92
CA VAL A 215 -2.60 22.94 -15.62
C VAL A 215 -3.86 23.69 -16.01
N LEU A 216 -4.64 23.16 -16.95
CA LEU A 216 -5.89 23.81 -17.37
C LEU A 216 -6.93 23.80 -16.24
N SER A 217 -7.98 24.60 -16.38
CA SER A 217 -9.15 24.55 -15.49
C SER A 217 -10.29 23.84 -16.20
N TRP A 218 -11.18 23.21 -15.43
CA TRP A 218 -12.48 22.78 -15.94
C TRP A 218 -13.31 24.00 -16.34
N PRO A 219 -13.94 24.01 -17.53
CA PRO A 219 -14.88 25.06 -17.91
C PRO A 219 -16.12 25.08 -17.02
N GLN A 220 -16.57 23.91 -16.53
CA GLN A 220 -17.74 23.78 -15.66
C GLN A 220 -17.41 22.91 -14.44
N LEU A 221 -17.14 23.54 -13.29
CA LEU A 221 -16.78 22.80 -12.06
C LEU A 221 -17.98 22.12 -11.39
N ALA A 222 -19.20 22.60 -11.64
CA ALA A 222 -20.43 22.01 -11.10
C ALA A 222 -21.40 21.69 -12.25
N PRO A 223 -21.11 20.67 -13.06
CA PRO A 223 -22.02 20.24 -14.13
C PRO A 223 -23.33 19.69 -13.54
N GLU A 224 -24.41 19.80 -14.31
CA GLU A 224 -25.66 19.12 -13.99
C GLU A 224 -25.48 17.62 -14.15
N MET A 225 -25.95 16.84 -13.16
CA MET A 225 -25.83 15.38 -13.12
C MET A 225 -27.20 14.77 -12.80
N ASP A 226 -27.65 13.82 -13.61
CA ASP A 226 -28.88 13.04 -13.41
C ASP A 226 -28.59 11.72 -12.69
N LEU A 227 -28.79 11.71 -11.37
CA LEU A 227 -28.47 10.56 -10.54
C LEU A 227 -29.59 9.51 -10.48
N THR A 228 -30.67 9.67 -11.26
CA THR A 228 -31.84 8.78 -11.19
C THR A 228 -31.46 7.33 -11.46
N ALA A 229 -30.81 7.07 -12.60
CA ALA A 229 -30.36 5.72 -12.96
C ALA A 229 -29.43 5.11 -11.90
N LEU A 230 -28.54 5.91 -11.33
CA LEU A 230 -27.60 5.44 -10.31
C LEU A 230 -28.32 4.94 -9.04
N HIS A 231 -29.37 5.63 -8.60
CA HIS A 231 -30.14 5.25 -7.41
C HIS A 231 -31.11 4.11 -7.68
N GLU A 232 -31.82 4.15 -8.81
CA GLU A 232 -32.90 3.22 -9.12
C GLU A 232 -32.38 1.91 -9.74
N ASP A 233 -31.39 2.00 -10.65
CA ASP A 233 -30.97 0.85 -11.46
C ASP A 233 -29.71 0.18 -10.93
N TRP A 234 -28.77 0.93 -10.35
CA TRP A 234 -27.42 0.44 -10.05
C TRP A 234 -27.19 0.05 -8.59
N THR A 235 -27.96 0.61 -7.65
CA THR A 235 -27.79 0.39 -6.20
C THR A 235 -26.32 0.47 -5.74
N PHE A 236 -25.55 1.39 -6.32
CA PHE A 236 -24.11 1.51 -6.07
C PHE A 236 -23.86 2.35 -4.82
N GLU A 237 -23.13 1.77 -3.85
CA GLU A 237 -22.74 2.47 -2.63
C GLU A 237 -21.36 3.15 -2.78
N PHE A 238 -21.35 4.45 -2.53
CA PHE A 238 -20.11 5.25 -2.51
C PHE A 238 -19.35 5.05 -1.21
N GLY A 239 -18.04 4.85 -1.32
CA GLY A 239 -17.17 4.78 -0.15
C GLY A 239 -16.80 6.15 0.41
N TRP A 240 -16.85 7.20 -0.42
CA TRP A 240 -16.49 8.55 -0.03
C TRP A 240 -17.67 9.52 -0.05
N GLN A 241 -17.79 10.32 1.00
CA GLN A 241 -18.60 11.54 0.96
C GLN A 241 -17.83 12.69 0.30
N ALA A 242 -18.54 13.68 -0.22
CA ALA A 242 -17.94 14.76 -1.03
C ALA A 242 -16.85 15.55 -0.28
N ALA A 243 -17.09 15.92 0.98
CA ALA A 243 -16.12 16.66 1.79
C ALA A 243 -14.91 15.79 2.16
N GLU A 244 -15.12 14.52 2.48
CA GLU A 244 -14.07 13.55 2.80
C GLU A 244 -13.19 13.24 1.59
N ALA A 245 -13.79 13.13 0.40
CA ALA A 245 -13.08 12.92 -0.86
C ALA A 245 -12.13 14.09 -1.18
N VAL A 246 -12.54 15.34 -0.90
CA VAL A 246 -11.67 16.51 -1.03
C VAL A 246 -10.58 16.53 0.05
N ALA A 247 -10.91 16.16 1.28
CA ALA A 247 -9.92 16.01 2.34
C ALA A 247 -8.87 14.93 1.97
N ASP A 248 -9.27 13.85 1.32
CA ASP A 248 -8.36 12.82 0.83
C ASP A 248 -7.48 13.30 -0.33
N THR A 249 -8.04 14.13 -1.21
CA THR A 249 -7.25 14.85 -2.23
C THR A 249 -6.15 15.70 -1.58
N ALA A 250 -6.47 16.39 -0.48
CA ALA A 250 -5.51 17.16 0.29
C ALA A 250 -4.39 16.27 0.87
N ARG A 251 -4.71 15.04 1.34
CA ARG A 251 -3.68 14.06 1.74
C ARG A 251 -2.73 13.74 0.59
N GLY A 252 -3.26 13.54 -0.62
CA GLY A 252 -2.46 13.26 -1.82
C GLY A 252 -1.56 14.41 -2.26
N LEU A 253 -1.87 15.66 -1.92
CA LEU A 253 -1.10 16.85 -2.30
C LEU A 253 0.18 17.06 -1.48
N VAL A 254 0.27 16.48 -0.28
CA VAL A 254 1.47 16.59 0.57
C VAL A 254 2.71 16.09 -0.18
N GLY A 255 3.77 16.90 -0.23
CA GLY A 255 5.01 16.57 -0.93
C GLY A 255 4.89 16.45 -2.46
N ARG A 256 3.80 16.95 -3.06
CA ARG A 256 3.57 16.90 -4.52
C ARG A 256 3.26 18.27 -5.11
N ARG A 257 3.64 18.44 -6.37
CA ARG A 257 3.24 19.58 -7.20
C ARG A 257 2.38 19.07 -8.36
N ILE A 258 1.19 19.64 -8.50
CA ILE A 258 0.29 19.31 -9.62
C ILE A 258 0.93 19.72 -10.97
N ALA A 259 0.70 18.91 -12.00
CA ALA A 259 1.12 19.20 -13.37
C ALA A 259 0.09 18.66 -14.38
N ALA A 260 0.23 19.04 -15.65
CA ALA A 260 -0.76 18.74 -16.69
C ALA A 260 -0.95 17.24 -16.92
N ALA A 261 0.09 16.41 -16.71
CA ALA A 261 0.03 14.96 -16.86
C ALA A 261 -0.30 14.21 -15.55
N GLY A 262 -0.58 14.93 -14.46
CA GLY A 262 -0.66 14.39 -13.10
C GLY A 262 0.40 14.98 -12.17
N ALA A 263 0.25 14.80 -10.87
CA ALA A 263 1.16 15.37 -9.88
C ALA A 263 2.47 14.56 -9.78
N ALA A 264 3.57 15.27 -9.58
CA ALA A 264 4.88 14.67 -9.33
C ALA A 264 5.38 15.05 -7.94
N GLY A 265 6.23 14.18 -7.36
CA GLY A 265 6.93 14.50 -6.11
C GLY A 265 7.71 15.81 -6.25
N HIS A 266 7.56 16.69 -5.27
CA HIS A 266 8.18 18.01 -5.26
C HIS A 266 8.53 18.45 -3.84
N GLY A 267 9.65 19.17 -3.71
CA GLY A 267 10.12 19.64 -2.42
C GLY A 267 10.81 18.53 -1.62
N GLY A 268 10.85 18.73 -0.30
CA GLY A 268 11.49 17.81 0.64
C GLY A 268 10.53 17.06 1.55
N GLN A 269 9.21 17.11 1.34
CA GLN A 269 8.27 16.32 2.14
C GLN A 269 8.05 14.94 1.52
N ALA A 270 7.92 13.90 2.34
CA ALA A 270 7.65 12.54 1.88
C ALA A 270 6.17 12.39 1.47
N PRO A 271 5.86 12.15 0.18
CA PRO A 271 4.48 12.02 -0.27
C PRO A 271 3.88 10.66 0.13
N LEU A 272 2.56 10.61 0.34
CA LEU A 272 1.81 9.37 0.58
C LEU A 272 1.96 8.42 -0.63
N PRO A 273 2.42 7.16 -0.48
CA PRO A 273 2.62 6.24 -1.59
C PRO A 273 1.28 5.62 -2.06
N VAL A 274 0.55 6.35 -2.89
CA VAL A 274 -0.81 6.00 -3.36
C VAL A 274 -0.85 4.94 -4.46
N GLU A 275 0.30 4.55 -5.00
CA GLU A 275 0.42 3.52 -6.02
C GLU A 275 1.42 2.46 -5.59
N VAL A 276 0.91 1.27 -5.26
CA VAL A 276 1.74 0.12 -4.94
C VAL A 276 2.24 -0.47 -6.25
N LEU A 277 3.55 -0.42 -6.48
CA LEU A 277 4.14 -1.08 -7.65
C LEU A 277 3.92 -2.59 -7.56
N PRO A 278 3.45 -3.23 -8.63
CA PRO A 278 3.24 -4.66 -8.64
C PRO A 278 4.57 -5.41 -8.54
N ARG A 279 4.52 -6.66 -8.09
CA ARG A 279 5.67 -7.56 -8.15
C ARG A 279 5.99 -7.84 -9.62
N PRO A 280 7.21 -7.60 -10.12
CA PRO A 280 7.54 -7.88 -11.51
C PRO A 280 7.43 -9.38 -11.78
N ARG A 281 7.07 -9.76 -13.02
CA ARG A 281 7.20 -11.15 -13.47
C ARG A 281 8.66 -11.59 -13.34
N PRO A 282 8.95 -12.78 -12.79
CA PRO A 282 10.31 -13.26 -12.69
C PRO A 282 10.97 -13.33 -14.08
N SER A 283 12.18 -12.82 -14.22
CA SER A 283 12.98 -13.05 -15.43
C SER A 283 13.45 -14.52 -15.46
N GLY A 284 13.85 -15.01 -16.63
CA GLY A 284 14.41 -16.37 -16.77
C GLY A 284 15.73 -16.58 -16.02
N GLU A 285 16.34 -15.51 -15.51
CA GLU A 285 17.58 -15.55 -14.72
C GLU A 285 17.31 -15.85 -13.23
N LEU A 286 16.11 -15.53 -12.73
CA LEU A 286 15.74 -15.75 -11.33
C LEU A 286 15.37 -17.21 -11.09
N ARG A 287 15.87 -17.79 -9.99
CA ARG A 287 15.69 -19.20 -9.64
C ARG A 287 14.78 -19.35 -8.41
N SER A 288 13.96 -20.40 -8.41
CA SER A 288 13.21 -20.77 -7.21
C SER A 288 14.21 -21.20 -6.13
N ALA A 289 14.04 -20.66 -4.92
CA ALA A 289 14.84 -21.05 -3.76
C ALA A 289 14.28 -22.32 -3.08
N ALA A 290 13.00 -22.62 -3.31
CA ALA A 290 12.29 -23.68 -2.64
C ALA A 290 12.55 -25.05 -3.28
N PRO A 291 12.51 -26.13 -2.49
CA PRO A 291 12.44 -27.49 -3.03
C PRO A 291 11.20 -27.68 -3.91
N GLU A 292 11.25 -28.71 -4.75
CA GLU A 292 10.13 -29.06 -5.63
C GLU A 292 8.84 -29.27 -4.81
N GLY A 293 7.76 -28.61 -5.25
CA GLY A 293 6.46 -28.66 -4.57
C GLY A 293 6.33 -27.79 -3.31
N LEU A 294 7.40 -27.09 -2.90
CA LEU A 294 7.38 -26.25 -1.70
C LEU A 294 7.33 -24.73 -1.94
N GLU A 295 7.53 -24.25 -3.17
CA GLU A 295 7.36 -22.84 -3.55
C GLU A 295 5.95 -22.36 -3.18
N GLY A 296 5.85 -21.32 -2.34
CA GLY A 296 4.59 -20.68 -1.99
C GLY A 296 4.10 -19.74 -3.09
N GLU A 297 2.78 -19.52 -3.17
CA GLU A 297 2.17 -18.58 -4.14
C GLU A 297 2.80 -17.18 -4.09
N PHE A 298 3.27 -16.76 -2.92
CA PHE A 298 3.81 -15.42 -2.68
C PHE A 298 5.34 -15.36 -2.61
N ASP A 299 6.03 -16.47 -2.85
CA ASP A 299 7.48 -16.54 -2.74
C ASP A 299 8.18 -15.72 -3.83
N ASP A 300 9.30 -15.12 -3.47
CA ASP A 300 10.21 -14.49 -4.42
C ASP A 300 11.18 -15.52 -4.99
N ARG A 301 11.78 -15.16 -6.13
CA ARG A 301 12.87 -15.91 -6.74
C ARG A 301 14.18 -15.17 -6.57
N ILE A 302 15.26 -15.94 -6.44
CA ILE A 302 16.60 -15.44 -6.13
C ILE A 302 17.35 -15.15 -7.42
N ASP A 303 17.97 -13.97 -7.49
CA ASP A 303 19.02 -13.69 -8.45
C ASP A 303 20.32 -14.33 -7.94
N PRO A 304 20.98 -15.22 -8.72
CA PRO A 304 22.22 -15.87 -8.29
C PRO A 304 23.34 -14.89 -7.90
N ARG A 305 23.28 -13.63 -8.35
CA ARG A 305 24.24 -12.57 -7.98
C ARG A 305 24.06 -12.09 -6.55
N PHE A 306 22.89 -12.30 -5.96
CA PHE A 306 22.53 -11.86 -4.62
C PHE A 306 21.84 -12.99 -3.82
N PRO A 307 22.55 -14.10 -3.52
CA PRO A 307 21.90 -15.34 -3.09
C PRO A 307 21.55 -15.39 -1.60
N VAL A 308 22.11 -14.52 -0.76
CA VAL A 308 22.02 -14.64 0.70
C VAL A 308 20.89 -13.77 1.28
N PHE A 309 20.02 -14.42 2.04
CA PHE A 309 18.85 -13.83 2.71
C PHE A 309 18.77 -14.27 4.17
N SER A 310 18.35 -13.38 5.08
CA SER A 310 18.23 -13.68 6.52
C SER A 310 16.89 -13.21 7.09
N ALA A 311 16.25 -14.06 7.90
CA ALA A 311 15.02 -13.73 8.63
C ALA A 311 15.28 -12.89 9.90
N ALA A 312 16.57 -12.73 10.27
CA ALA A 312 16.98 -11.96 11.44
C ALA A 312 16.44 -10.53 11.40
N GLY A 313 15.95 -10.05 12.54
CA GLY A 313 15.38 -8.71 12.70
C GLY A 313 13.93 -8.55 12.24
N LEU A 314 13.39 -9.47 11.42
CA LEU A 314 11.97 -9.47 11.02
C LEU A 314 11.15 -10.53 11.75
N ALA A 315 11.74 -11.67 12.12
CA ALA A 315 11.04 -12.81 12.70
C ALA A 315 10.23 -12.50 13.98
N GLY A 316 10.63 -11.52 14.79
CA GLY A 316 9.87 -11.17 16.00
C GLY A 316 8.51 -10.54 15.70
N ALA A 317 8.47 -9.62 14.72
CA ALA A 317 7.28 -8.85 14.39
C ALA A 317 6.52 -9.40 13.15
N LEU A 318 7.20 -10.23 12.35
CA LEU A 318 6.66 -11.00 11.23
C LEU A 318 7.10 -12.48 11.36
N PRO A 319 6.55 -13.24 12.32
CA PRO A 319 7.04 -14.58 12.68
C PRO A 319 6.85 -15.62 11.59
N GLY A 320 5.87 -15.46 10.70
CA GLY A 320 5.59 -16.35 9.58
C GLY A 320 5.24 -17.81 9.95
N PRO A 321 4.68 -18.59 9.01
CA PRO A 321 4.24 -18.18 7.68
C PRO A 321 3.10 -17.17 7.78
N LEU A 322 3.27 -16.06 7.07
CA LEU A 322 2.40 -14.90 7.11
C LEU A 322 1.14 -15.15 6.30
N THR A 323 0.08 -14.40 6.61
CA THR A 323 -1.14 -14.47 5.80
C THR A 323 -0.96 -13.74 4.45
N PRO A 324 -1.65 -14.17 3.38
CA PRO A 324 -1.64 -13.47 2.08
C PRO A 324 -1.87 -11.96 2.18
N LEU A 325 -2.78 -11.52 3.05
CA LEU A 325 -3.05 -10.10 3.25
C LEU A 325 -1.87 -9.37 3.91
N THR A 326 -1.22 -9.98 4.91
CA THR A 326 -0.01 -9.42 5.51
C THR A 326 1.14 -9.34 4.49
N LEU A 327 1.31 -10.39 3.67
CA LEU A 327 2.28 -10.41 2.58
C LEU A 327 2.00 -9.30 1.56
N ASP A 328 0.75 -9.08 1.19
CA ASP A 328 0.37 -7.98 0.29
C ASP A 328 0.62 -6.61 0.89
N VAL A 329 0.22 -6.37 2.14
CA VAL A 329 0.27 -5.04 2.77
C VAL A 329 1.65 -4.69 3.29
N GLN A 330 2.23 -5.51 4.17
CA GLN A 330 3.46 -5.17 4.88
C GLN A 330 4.68 -5.26 3.95
N LEU A 331 4.79 -6.32 3.16
CA LEU A 331 5.99 -6.54 2.34
C LEU A 331 6.03 -5.58 1.15
N SER A 332 4.89 -5.21 0.56
CA SER A 332 4.86 -4.16 -0.46
C SER A 332 5.21 -2.78 0.12
N GLY A 333 4.83 -2.50 1.38
CA GLY A 333 5.23 -1.30 2.11
C GLY A 333 6.72 -1.26 2.40
N LEU A 334 7.28 -2.35 2.92
CA LEU A 334 8.72 -2.51 3.17
C LEU A 334 9.55 -2.39 1.88
N ARG A 335 9.12 -3.02 0.77
CA ARG A 335 9.78 -2.85 -0.54
C ARG A 335 9.68 -1.42 -1.05
N THR A 336 8.56 -0.75 -0.83
CA THR A 336 8.40 0.68 -1.19
C THR A 336 9.35 1.55 -0.37
N ALA A 337 9.49 1.29 0.93
CA ALA A 337 10.48 1.92 1.78
C ALA A 337 11.92 1.64 1.30
N GLY A 338 12.23 0.39 0.94
CA GLY A 338 13.49 0.00 0.32
C GLY A 338 13.80 0.82 -0.93
N ARG A 339 12.86 0.97 -1.87
CA ARG A 339 13.05 1.83 -3.05
C ARG A 339 13.29 3.29 -2.71
N VAL A 340 12.63 3.82 -1.68
CA VAL A 340 12.88 5.20 -1.22
C VAL A 340 14.29 5.30 -0.64
N MET A 341 14.73 4.32 0.16
CA MET A 341 16.10 4.27 0.64
C MET A 341 17.10 4.17 -0.52
N GLY A 342 16.89 3.30 -1.50
CA GLY A 342 17.78 3.16 -2.66
C GLY A 342 17.94 4.47 -3.43
N LYS A 343 16.85 5.23 -3.60
CA LYS A 343 16.88 6.60 -4.11
C LYS A 343 17.64 7.54 -3.20
N VAL A 344 17.44 7.52 -1.89
CA VAL A 344 18.17 8.39 -0.95
C VAL A 344 19.68 8.13 -0.97
N LEU A 345 20.03 6.86 -1.14
CA LEU A 345 21.40 6.34 -1.16
C LEU A 345 22.05 6.43 -2.55
N ALA A 346 21.30 6.85 -3.57
CA ALA A 346 21.74 6.94 -4.97
C ALA A 346 22.34 5.61 -5.49
N LEU A 347 21.74 4.48 -5.13
CA LEU A 347 22.09 3.17 -5.68
C LEU A 347 21.90 3.20 -7.21
N GLY A 348 22.76 2.48 -7.93
CA GLY A 348 22.76 2.50 -9.40
C GLY A 348 22.92 1.11 -10.02
N GLY A 349 22.42 0.96 -11.25
CA GLY A 349 22.50 -0.27 -12.02
C GLY A 349 21.71 -1.42 -11.40
N ALA A 350 22.17 -2.65 -11.61
CA ALA A 350 21.50 -3.87 -11.16
C ALA A 350 21.28 -3.95 -9.64
N VAL A 351 22.06 -3.21 -8.84
CA VAL A 351 21.91 -3.14 -7.38
C VAL A 351 20.64 -2.38 -7.00
N ASP A 352 20.28 -1.32 -7.73
CA ASP A 352 19.04 -0.58 -7.47
C ASP A 352 17.80 -1.43 -7.79
N ASP A 353 17.87 -2.21 -8.88
CA ASP A 353 16.80 -3.13 -9.28
C ASP A 353 16.63 -4.26 -8.25
N GLU A 354 17.73 -4.88 -7.81
CA GLU A 354 17.69 -5.93 -6.78
C GLU A 354 17.19 -5.35 -5.46
N TRP A 355 17.77 -4.25 -4.99
CA TRP A 355 17.38 -3.60 -3.74
C TRP A 355 15.91 -3.18 -3.76
N GLY A 356 15.47 -2.56 -4.84
CA GLY A 356 14.10 -2.09 -5.02
C GLY A 356 13.06 -3.22 -5.15
N SER A 357 13.49 -4.44 -5.48
CA SER A 357 12.61 -5.59 -5.68
C SER A 357 12.63 -6.55 -4.49
N ARG A 358 13.81 -6.83 -3.93
CA ARG A 358 14.10 -7.93 -3.01
C ARG A 358 15.05 -7.57 -1.85
N ALA A 359 15.23 -6.29 -1.52
CA ALA A 359 15.87 -5.95 -0.23
C ALA A 359 15.08 -6.54 0.96
N VAL A 360 13.77 -6.72 0.78
CA VAL A 360 12.94 -7.63 1.58
C VAL A 360 12.28 -8.62 0.62
N ALA A 361 12.48 -9.91 0.88
CA ALA A 361 11.98 -11.03 0.09
C ALA A 361 11.09 -11.96 0.93
N VAL A 362 10.34 -12.82 0.25
CA VAL A 362 9.46 -13.82 0.86
C VAL A 362 9.88 -15.22 0.43
N PHE A 363 10.07 -16.12 1.39
CA PHE A 363 10.29 -17.55 1.11
C PHE A 363 9.50 -18.38 2.12
N GLY A 364 8.72 -19.36 1.65
CA GLY A 364 7.81 -20.14 2.50
C GLY A 364 6.88 -19.27 3.35
N HIS A 365 6.37 -18.16 2.76
CA HIS A 365 5.55 -17.15 3.45
C HIS A 365 6.24 -16.47 4.65
N ARG A 366 7.57 -16.49 4.74
CA ARG A 366 8.35 -15.78 5.78
C ARG A 366 9.11 -14.62 5.14
N ALA A 367 9.28 -13.53 5.90
CA ALA A 367 9.99 -12.35 5.45
C ALA A 367 11.49 -12.47 5.70
N TYR A 368 12.30 -12.16 4.69
CA TYR A 368 13.76 -12.16 4.76
C TYR A 368 14.33 -10.84 4.27
N VAL A 369 15.44 -10.41 4.85
CA VAL A 369 16.26 -9.29 4.37
C VAL A 369 17.31 -9.81 3.40
N GLY A 370 17.47 -9.17 2.24
CA GLY A 370 18.51 -9.49 1.26
C GLY A 370 19.89 -9.05 1.74
N VAL A 371 20.66 -9.98 2.31
CA VAL A 371 21.99 -9.72 2.89
C VAL A 371 23.00 -9.37 1.80
N SER A 372 23.05 -10.13 0.70
CA SER A 372 23.96 -9.87 -0.42
C SER A 372 23.76 -8.48 -1.01
N ALA A 373 22.51 -8.09 -1.30
CA ALA A 373 22.18 -6.77 -1.80
C ALA A 373 22.54 -5.67 -0.77
N GLY A 374 22.35 -5.95 0.52
CA GLY A 374 22.72 -5.05 1.62
C GLY A 374 24.22 -4.79 1.73
N ILE A 375 25.06 -5.81 1.58
CA ILE A 375 26.53 -5.68 1.59
C ILE A 375 26.99 -4.78 0.44
N VAL A 376 26.47 -5.00 -0.77
CA VAL A 376 26.82 -4.18 -1.95
C VAL A 376 26.33 -2.74 -1.81
N ALA A 377 25.14 -2.54 -1.23
CA ALA A 377 24.63 -1.20 -0.95
C ALA A 377 25.51 -0.48 0.08
N ALA A 378 25.92 -1.16 1.16
CA ALA A 378 26.77 -0.60 2.21
C ALA A 378 28.17 -0.20 1.70
N ALA A 379 28.77 -1.01 0.81
CA ALA A 379 30.07 -0.70 0.22
C ALA A 379 30.10 0.63 -0.57
N GLN A 380 28.93 1.11 -1.01
CA GLN A 380 28.80 2.35 -1.77
C GLN A 380 28.57 3.59 -0.90
N LEU A 381 28.45 3.43 0.43
CA LEU A 381 27.95 4.47 1.31
C LEU A 381 28.96 4.86 2.39
N PRO A 382 29.35 6.15 2.47
CA PRO A 382 30.22 6.63 3.52
C PRO A 382 29.63 6.36 4.92
N GLY A 383 30.41 5.70 5.77
CA GLY A 383 30.04 5.41 7.16
C GLY A 383 29.26 4.11 7.36
N TRP A 384 28.88 3.39 6.29
CA TRP A 384 28.28 2.07 6.39
C TRP A 384 29.36 0.99 6.46
N ASP A 385 29.11 -0.06 7.25
CA ASP A 385 30.06 -1.15 7.49
C ASP A 385 29.49 -2.45 6.88
N PRO A 386 29.96 -2.86 5.69
CA PRO A 386 29.51 -4.11 5.06
C PRO A 386 29.73 -5.34 5.95
N ASP A 387 30.83 -5.36 6.72
CA ASP A 387 31.13 -6.46 7.64
C ASP A 387 30.16 -6.47 8.82
N ALA A 388 29.65 -5.32 9.26
CA ALA A 388 28.60 -5.27 10.28
C ALA A 388 27.30 -5.91 9.80
N ILE A 389 26.90 -5.69 8.55
CA ILE A 389 25.70 -6.32 7.97
C ILE A 389 25.86 -7.83 7.92
N ALA A 390 26.99 -8.32 7.39
CA ALA A 390 27.27 -9.75 7.34
C ALA A 390 27.34 -10.37 8.75
N ARG A 391 28.05 -9.72 9.69
CA ARG A 391 28.13 -10.18 11.07
C ARG A 391 26.76 -10.25 11.73
N ASP A 392 25.95 -9.19 11.65
CA ASP A 392 24.65 -9.13 12.32
C ASP A 392 23.64 -10.15 11.72
N ALA A 393 23.68 -10.36 10.40
CA ALA A 393 22.72 -11.22 9.70
C ALA A 393 23.08 -12.72 9.71
N LEU A 394 24.37 -13.06 9.89
CA LEU A 394 24.91 -14.41 9.75
C LEU A 394 25.57 -14.95 11.04
N VAL A 395 25.27 -14.36 12.21
CA VAL A 395 25.82 -14.82 13.50
C VAL A 395 25.52 -16.31 13.69
N GLY A 396 26.57 -17.11 13.93
CA GLY A 396 26.43 -18.55 14.22
C GLY A 396 26.14 -19.43 13.01
N GLN A 397 26.27 -18.91 11.79
CA GLN A 397 25.96 -19.65 10.54
C GLN A 397 27.22 -19.89 9.68
N PRO A 398 28.09 -20.85 10.02
CA PRO A 398 29.36 -21.08 9.33
C PRO A 398 29.24 -21.72 7.93
N HIS A 399 28.04 -22.15 7.52
CA HIS A 399 27.79 -22.87 6.27
C HIS A 399 27.45 -21.95 5.08
N VAL A 400 27.34 -20.65 5.29
CA VAL A 400 27.01 -19.67 4.24
C VAL A 400 28.24 -19.45 3.35
N GLY A 401 28.06 -19.53 2.03
CA GLY A 401 29.11 -19.28 1.04
C GLY A 401 29.53 -17.80 0.97
N ASP A 402 30.30 -17.44 -0.07
CA ASP A 402 30.60 -16.03 -0.35
C ASP A 402 29.28 -15.27 -0.61
N PRO A 403 28.93 -14.25 0.19
CA PRO A 403 27.70 -13.48 -0.01
C PRO A 403 27.64 -12.78 -1.37
N LEU A 404 28.77 -12.62 -2.07
CA LEU A 404 28.89 -12.04 -3.40
C LEU A 404 29.71 -12.95 -4.33
N PRO A 405 29.14 -14.10 -4.76
CA PRO A 405 29.89 -15.16 -5.44
C PRO A 405 30.44 -14.76 -6.81
N PHE A 406 29.99 -13.63 -7.37
CA PHE A 406 30.47 -13.06 -8.64
C PHE A 406 31.28 -11.77 -8.46
N GLY A 407 31.69 -11.44 -7.23
CA GLY A 407 32.39 -10.21 -6.88
C GLY A 407 31.48 -8.98 -6.83
N GLU A 408 32.08 -7.83 -6.51
CA GLU A 408 31.35 -6.55 -6.49
C GLU A 408 30.85 -6.19 -7.91
N PRO A 409 29.55 -5.89 -8.09
CA PRO A 409 29.04 -5.54 -9.41
C PRO A 409 29.67 -4.24 -9.95
N GLN A 410 29.92 -4.20 -11.26
CA GLN A 410 30.42 -2.98 -11.93
C GLN A 410 29.42 -1.85 -11.79
N LEU A 411 29.80 -0.84 -11.01
CA LEU A 411 28.97 0.35 -10.78
C LEU A 411 29.01 1.27 -12.00
N ALA A 412 27.90 1.97 -12.27
CA ALA A 412 27.83 2.95 -13.34
C ALA A 412 28.82 4.11 -13.08
N GLY A 413 30.02 4.02 -13.65
CA GLY A 413 31.07 5.04 -13.61
C GLY A 413 30.96 6.01 -14.78
N GLY A 414 31.02 7.33 -14.52
CA GLY A 414 31.06 8.36 -15.55
C GLY A 414 30.54 9.74 -15.10
N ALA A 415 30.81 10.79 -15.89
CA ALA A 415 30.41 12.18 -15.60
C ALA A 415 28.88 12.38 -15.49
N LEU A 416 28.09 11.68 -16.32
CA LEU A 416 26.62 11.68 -16.25
C LEU A 416 26.10 11.03 -14.96
N GLY A 417 26.75 9.98 -14.47
CA GLY A 417 26.44 9.34 -13.19
C GLY A 417 26.73 10.27 -11.99
N SER A 418 27.80 11.06 -12.07
CA SER A 418 28.16 12.03 -11.02
C SER A 418 27.12 13.16 -10.87
N VAL A 419 26.58 13.67 -11.98
CA VAL A 419 25.53 14.72 -11.95
C VAL A 419 24.22 14.16 -11.41
N ALA A 420 23.83 12.95 -11.82
CA ALA A 420 22.64 12.27 -11.30
C ALA A 420 22.75 12.04 -9.78
N LYS A 421 23.91 11.56 -9.30
CA LYS A 421 24.20 11.39 -7.86
C LYS A 421 24.10 12.70 -7.08
N ALA A 422 24.59 13.82 -7.62
CA ALA A 422 24.49 15.13 -6.97
C ALA A 422 23.03 15.62 -6.84
N VAL A 423 22.22 15.49 -7.90
CA VAL A 423 20.80 15.86 -7.87
C VAL A 423 20.03 15.01 -6.85
N VAL A 424 20.34 13.71 -6.82
CA VAL A 424 19.75 12.76 -5.87
C VAL A 424 20.15 13.12 -4.43
N ALA A 425 21.42 13.41 -4.16
CA ALA A 425 21.89 13.81 -2.83
C ALA A 425 21.20 15.09 -2.31
N VAL A 426 21.00 16.10 -3.16
CA VAL A 426 20.29 17.34 -2.80
C VAL A 426 18.82 17.07 -2.45
N ARG A 427 18.13 16.24 -3.24
CA ARG A 427 16.73 15.84 -2.97
C ARG A 427 16.62 15.02 -1.69
N SER A 428 17.58 14.14 -1.46
CA SER A 428 17.67 13.29 -0.27
C SER A 428 17.87 14.11 1.00
N LEU A 429 18.77 15.09 0.96
CA LEU A 429 18.95 16.05 2.06
C LEU A 429 17.71 16.92 2.29
N ALA A 430 16.93 17.22 1.24
CA ALA A 430 15.66 17.89 1.40
C ALA A 430 14.63 17.00 2.12
N LEU A 431 14.55 15.71 1.77
CA LEU A 431 13.69 14.73 2.45
C LEU A 431 14.02 14.60 3.93
N LEU A 432 15.30 14.41 4.27
CA LEU A 432 15.73 14.28 5.66
C LEU A 432 15.48 15.55 6.49
N ARG A 433 15.53 16.74 5.88
CA ARG A 433 15.23 18.00 6.57
C ARG A 433 13.77 18.11 7.06
N HIS A 434 12.82 17.48 6.37
CA HIS A 434 11.42 17.48 6.78
C HIS A 434 11.01 16.26 7.61
N LEU A 435 11.87 15.25 7.72
CA LEU A 435 11.55 13.96 8.34
C LEU A 435 10.93 14.10 9.74
N LYS A 436 11.44 15.02 10.57
CA LYS A 436 10.87 15.29 11.89
C LYS A 436 9.40 15.76 11.81
N SER A 437 9.16 16.80 11.02
CA SER A 437 7.81 17.36 10.84
C SER A 437 6.87 16.36 10.18
N ASP A 438 7.36 15.57 9.23
CA ASP A 438 6.57 14.56 8.54
C ASP A 438 6.21 13.41 9.48
N THR A 439 7.12 13.01 10.38
CA THR A 439 6.89 12.00 11.42
C THR A 439 5.89 12.48 12.46
N GLU A 440 5.99 13.74 12.91
CA GLU A 440 5.04 14.36 13.84
C GLU A 440 3.63 14.44 13.21
N ALA A 441 3.54 14.87 11.96
CA ALA A 441 2.29 14.93 11.21
C ALA A 441 1.68 13.54 10.99
N PHE A 442 2.51 12.53 10.73
CA PHE A 442 2.08 11.14 10.59
C PHE A 442 1.54 10.56 11.91
N GLY A 443 2.21 10.83 13.03
CA GLY A 443 1.72 10.46 14.35
C GLY A 443 0.39 11.13 14.70
N ALA A 444 0.24 12.42 14.40
CA ALA A 444 -1.02 13.13 14.59
C ALA A 444 -2.14 12.56 13.70
N ALA A 445 -1.84 12.16 12.46
CA ALA A 445 -2.80 11.52 11.57
C ALA A 445 -3.26 10.15 12.12
N ALA A 446 -2.35 9.35 12.72
CA ALA A 446 -2.70 8.07 13.31
C ALA A 446 -3.73 8.21 14.45
N GLU A 447 -3.68 9.32 15.20
CA GLU A 447 -4.69 9.62 16.24
C GLU A 447 -5.98 10.16 15.63
N ALA A 448 -5.90 11.10 14.67
CA ALA A 448 -7.07 11.74 14.08
C ALA A 448 -7.91 10.82 13.18
N GLU A 449 -7.30 9.79 12.57
CA GLU A 449 -7.97 8.85 11.65
C GLU A 449 -8.43 7.55 12.33
N ARG A 450 -8.24 7.45 13.65
CA ARG A 450 -8.68 6.32 14.48
C ARG A 450 -10.20 6.28 14.57
N LEU A 451 -10.76 5.08 14.41
CA LEU A 451 -12.17 4.81 14.65
C LEU A 451 -12.35 3.75 15.74
N ASP A 452 -13.29 3.96 16.65
CA ASP A 452 -13.70 2.93 17.60
C ASP A 452 -14.59 1.84 16.94
N ALA A 453 -14.92 0.79 17.69
CA ALA A 453 -15.70 -0.32 17.18
C ALA A 453 -17.13 0.08 16.78
N ALA A 454 -17.76 1.01 17.50
CA ALA A 454 -19.12 1.46 17.19
C ALA A 454 -19.14 2.32 15.92
N GLN A 455 -18.13 3.18 15.75
CA GLN A 455 -17.92 3.95 14.54
C GLN A 455 -17.68 3.03 13.33
N LEU A 456 -16.81 2.02 13.46
CA LEU A 456 -16.57 1.04 12.39
C LEU A 456 -17.85 0.28 12.02
N ALA A 457 -18.61 -0.21 13.00
CA ALA A 457 -19.88 -0.91 12.79
C ALA A 457 -20.94 -0.03 12.10
N SER A 458 -20.88 1.30 12.28
CA SER A 458 -21.81 2.23 11.63
C SER A 458 -21.50 2.55 10.17
N LEU A 459 -20.29 2.23 9.69
CA LEU A 459 -19.89 2.49 8.30
C LEU A 459 -20.56 1.51 7.33
N PRO A 460 -20.98 1.94 6.13
CA PRO A 460 -21.36 1.02 5.07
C PRO A 460 -20.16 0.23 4.53
N ASP A 461 -20.40 -0.89 3.85
CA ASP A 461 -19.35 -1.75 3.31
C ASP A 461 -18.42 -0.97 2.36
N ALA A 462 -18.99 -0.13 1.51
CA ALA A 462 -18.25 0.75 0.61
C ALA A 462 -17.24 1.66 1.34
N ALA A 463 -17.61 2.18 2.52
CA ALA A 463 -16.75 3.04 3.31
C ALA A 463 -15.62 2.24 3.99
N LEU A 464 -15.90 1.00 4.44
CA LEU A 464 -14.87 0.08 4.93
C LEU A 464 -13.86 -0.27 3.83
N GLU A 465 -14.35 -0.54 2.62
CA GLU A 465 -13.54 -0.87 1.44
C GLU A 465 -12.55 0.26 1.07
N VAL A 466 -13.02 1.51 0.96
CA VAL A 466 -12.11 2.62 0.66
C VAL A 466 -11.20 2.97 1.84
N ARG A 467 -11.65 2.73 3.08
CA ARG A 467 -10.81 2.87 4.27
C ARG A 467 -9.64 1.87 4.25
N LEU A 468 -9.86 0.61 3.84
CA LEU A 468 -8.77 -0.37 3.71
C LEU A 468 -7.68 0.11 2.75
N ARG A 469 -8.05 0.70 1.60
CA ARG A 469 -7.08 1.30 0.67
C ARG A 469 -6.29 2.44 1.32
N LEU A 470 -6.96 3.36 2.02
CA LEU A 470 -6.28 4.45 2.73
C LEU A 470 -5.31 3.92 3.80
N LEU A 471 -5.74 2.93 4.59
CA LEU A 471 -4.91 2.34 5.64
C LEU A 471 -3.68 1.63 5.06
N ARG A 472 -3.80 0.94 3.92
CA ARG A 472 -2.64 0.40 3.19
C ARG A 472 -1.65 1.49 2.81
N ASP A 473 -2.13 2.58 2.22
CA ASP A 473 -1.28 3.72 1.83
C ASP A 473 -0.58 4.36 3.04
N ARG A 474 -1.28 4.44 4.19
CA ARG A 474 -0.73 4.92 5.47
C ARG A 474 0.33 3.99 6.05
N ILE A 475 0.11 2.68 6.02
CA ILE A 475 1.11 1.69 6.46
C ILE A 475 2.37 1.81 5.61
N HIS A 476 2.22 1.96 4.29
CA HIS A 476 3.35 2.15 3.38
C HIS A 476 4.10 3.46 3.64
N GLN A 477 3.37 4.55 3.92
CA GLN A 477 3.97 5.82 4.36
C GLN A 477 4.79 5.63 5.64
N GLY A 478 4.23 4.90 6.61
CA GLY A 478 4.88 4.59 7.87
C GLY A 478 6.21 3.87 7.68
N TRP A 479 6.24 2.83 6.83
CA TRP A 479 7.47 2.13 6.49
C TRP A 479 8.53 3.03 5.84
N ILE A 480 8.12 3.95 4.96
CA ILE A 480 9.03 4.94 4.37
C ILE A 480 9.63 5.84 5.46
N LEU A 481 8.81 6.38 6.37
CA LEU A 481 9.28 7.27 7.43
C LEU A 481 10.18 6.56 8.44
N THR A 482 9.85 5.32 8.82
CA THR A 482 10.69 4.49 9.68
C THR A 482 12.05 4.22 9.02
N ALA A 483 12.06 3.88 7.73
CA ALA A 483 13.28 3.66 6.97
C ALA A 483 14.15 4.93 6.83
N LEU A 484 13.54 6.08 6.56
CA LEU A 484 14.26 7.37 6.56
C LEU A 484 14.80 7.72 7.96
N GLY A 485 14.06 7.35 9.01
CA GLY A 485 14.48 7.46 10.40
C GLY A 485 15.75 6.67 10.71
N LEU A 486 15.95 5.49 10.09
CA LEU A 486 17.19 4.71 10.20
C LEU A 486 18.39 5.39 9.52
N ILE A 487 18.15 6.11 8.42
CA ILE A 487 19.20 6.85 7.72
C ILE A 487 19.64 8.07 8.53
N ASP A 488 18.69 8.87 9.02
CA ASP A 488 18.94 10.05 9.87
C ASP A 488 19.72 9.69 11.14
N ALA A 489 19.37 8.53 11.69
CA ALA A 489 19.99 7.88 12.82
C ALA A 489 21.45 7.44 12.63
N GLY A 490 21.94 7.38 11.39
CA GLY A 490 23.24 6.81 11.04
C GLY A 490 23.33 5.30 11.32
N VAL A 491 22.21 4.57 11.26
CA VAL A 491 22.20 3.12 11.46
C VAL A 491 22.66 2.43 10.18
N THR A 492 23.72 1.63 10.31
CA THR A 492 24.46 1.05 9.19
C THR A 492 24.14 -0.43 8.97
N SER A 493 23.38 -1.06 9.87
CA SER A 493 23.03 -2.50 9.85
C SER A 493 21.87 -2.85 8.89
N GLY A 494 21.37 -1.90 8.09
CA GLY A 494 20.38 -2.17 7.03
C GLY A 494 18.92 -2.29 7.49
N LEU A 495 18.07 -2.81 6.59
CA LEU A 495 16.59 -2.88 6.76
C LEU A 495 16.14 -3.85 7.87
N GLY A 496 16.98 -4.78 8.33
CA GLY A 496 16.65 -5.70 9.43
C GLY A 496 16.35 -4.97 10.76
N MET A 497 16.84 -3.74 10.93
CA MET A 497 16.63 -2.94 12.13
C MET A 497 15.32 -2.14 12.13
N ILE A 498 14.53 -2.22 11.04
CA ILE A 498 13.33 -1.40 10.87
C ILE A 498 12.24 -1.73 11.92
N MET A 499 12.22 -2.95 12.43
CA MET A 499 11.20 -3.44 13.37
C MET A 499 11.66 -3.51 14.83
N GLU A 500 12.95 -3.28 15.14
CA GLU A 500 13.39 -3.30 16.53
C GLU A 500 12.64 -2.27 17.36
N SER A 501 12.27 -2.55 18.60
CA SER A 501 11.58 -1.57 19.45
C SER A 501 11.86 -1.86 20.91
N ARG A 502 12.10 -0.80 21.69
CA ARG A 502 12.21 -0.89 23.16
C ARG A 502 10.99 -0.30 23.85
N ARG A 503 9.97 0.10 23.09
CA ARG A 503 8.85 0.87 23.61
C ARG A 503 8.02 0.09 24.61
N ILE A 504 7.80 -1.21 24.37
CA ILE A 504 7.07 -2.08 25.31
C ILE A 504 7.75 -2.01 26.68
N ILE A 505 9.06 -2.29 26.75
CA ILE A 505 9.85 -2.22 27.99
C ILE A 505 9.73 -0.84 28.67
N THR A 506 9.90 0.25 27.91
CA THR A 506 9.81 1.61 28.45
C THR A 506 8.44 1.89 29.06
N GLU A 507 7.37 1.56 28.34
CA GLU A 507 5.99 1.88 28.71
C GLU A 507 5.43 0.96 29.80
N THR A 508 6.07 -0.19 30.05
CA THR A 508 5.71 -1.15 31.10
C THR A 508 6.61 -1.07 32.33
N THR A 509 7.55 -0.12 32.41
CA THR A 509 8.51 -0.02 33.53
C THR A 509 7.80 0.10 34.90
N GLU A 510 6.75 0.92 34.99
CA GLU A 510 5.97 1.06 36.22
C GLU A 510 5.27 -0.26 36.61
N LEU A 511 4.64 -0.92 35.63
CA LEU A 511 3.97 -2.20 35.85
C LEU A 511 4.96 -3.28 36.28
N ALA A 512 6.12 -3.36 35.63
CA ALA A 512 7.20 -4.27 35.99
C ALA A 512 7.66 -4.03 37.44
N GLY A 513 7.81 -2.76 37.85
CA GLY A 513 8.18 -2.41 39.23
C GLY A 513 7.12 -2.82 40.26
N LEU A 514 5.84 -2.68 39.94
CA LEU A 514 4.74 -3.14 40.80
C LEU A 514 4.71 -4.67 40.94
N LEU A 515 4.91 -5.41 39.84
CA LEU A 515 4.97 -6.87 39.87
C LEU A 515 6.23 -7.36 40.60
N HIS A 516 7.38 -6.74 40.38
CA HIS A 516 8.62 -7.10 41.06
C HIS A 516 8.53 -6.93 42.58
N ALA A 517 7.78 -5.91 43.05
CA ALA A 517 7.60 -5.63 44.47
C ALA A 517 6.64 -6.62 45.18
N ASP A 518 5.85 -7.41 44.45
CA ASP A 518 4.80 -8.29 45.01
C ASP A 518 4.84 -9.67 44.32
N PRO A 519 5.58 -10.65 44.90
CA PRO A 519 5.76 -11.97 44.28
C PRO A 519 4.46 -12.75 44.01
N PRO A 520 3.42 -12.72 44.88
CA PRO A 520 2.10 -13.23 44.54
C PRO A 520 1.48 -12.61 43.29
N LEU A 521 1.53 -11.28 43.14
CA LEU A 521 1.01 -10.62 41.93
C LEU A 521 1.85 -10.95 40.69
N CYS A 522 3.17 -11.09 40.83
CA CYS A 522 4.04 -11.54 39.74
C CYS A 522 3.71 -12.96 39.27
N ALA A 523 3.42 -13.88 40.19
CA ALA A 523 2.98 -15.23 39.85
C ALA A 523 1.65 -15.23 39.09
N LEU A 524 0.67 -14.45 39.56
CA LEU A 524 -0.61 -14.29 38.86
C LEU A 524 -0.45 -13.65 37.47
N ALA A 525 0.51 -12.73 37.31
CA ALA A 525 0.82 -12.11 36.01
C ALA A 525 1.45 -13.11 35.03
N ARG A 526 2.31 -14.02 35.49
CA ARG A 526 2.86 -15.13 34.65
C ARG A 526 1.77 -16.08 34.16
N GLU A 527 0.73 -16.27 34.96
CA GLU A 527 -0.44 -17.08 34.60
C GLU A 527 -1.46 -16.30 33.75
N GLY A 528 -1.22 -15.01 33.47
CA GLY A 528 -2.16 -14.16 32.75
C GLY A 528 -3.47 -13.86 33.52
N ASN A 529 -3.50 -14.10 34.84
CA ASN A 529 -4.71 -14.03 35.65
C ASN A 529 -5.06 -12.57 36.07
N LEU A 530 -5.51 -11.78 35.08
CA LEU A 530 -5.90 -10.39 35.27
C LEU A 530 -7.09 -10.23 36.23
N ALA A 531 -8.01 -11.20 36.27
CA ALA A 531 -9.17 -11.14 37.16
C ALA A 531 -8.76 -11.16 38.64
N SER A 532 -7.83 -12.03 39.02
CA SER A 532 -7.28 -12.06 40.38
C SER A 532 -6.45 -10.83 40.71
N ILE A 533 -5.66 -10.30 39.76
CA ILE A 533 -4.93 -9.03 39.96
C ILE A 533 -5.90 -7.88 40.22
N ARG A 534 -7.01 -7.79 39.48
CA ARG A 534 -8.08 -6.79 39.69
C ARG A 534 -8.72 -6.90 41.07
N ALA A 535 -8.93 -8.12 41.57
CA ALA A 535 -9.50 -8.35 42.90
C ALA A 535 -8.52 -8.01 44.03
N LEU A 536 -7.24 -8.34 43.87
CA LEU A 536 -6.23 -8.24 44.93
C LEU A 536 -5.53 -6.88 44.98
N SER A 537 -5.36 -6.21 43.83
CA SER A 537 -4.60 -4.96 43.73
C SER A 537 -5.18 -4.01 42.68
N PRO A 538 -6.12 -3.13 43.07
CA PRO A 538 -6.67 -2.10 42.18
C PRO A 538 -5.59 -1.20 41.58
N LYS A 539 -4.49 -0.95 42.31
CA LYS A 539 -3.35 -0.16 41.82
C LYS A 539 -2.64 -0.85 40.66
N THR A 540 -2.32 -2.13 40.78
CA THR A 540 -1.66 -2.89 39.71
C THR A 540 -2.58 -3.06 38.52
N ALA A 541 -3.87 -3.31 38.75
CA ALA A 541 -4.88 -3.35 37.69
C ALA A 541 -4.96 -2.03 36.90
N ALA A 542 -4.98 -0.88 37.60
CA ALA A 542 -4.95 0.42 36.94
C ALA A 542 -3.67 0.64 36.11
N ALA A 543 -2.52 0.15 36.58
CA ALA A 543 -1.28 0.19 35.82
C ALA A 543 -1.32 -0.70 34.56
N VAL A 544 -1.98 -1.86 34.63
CA VAL A 544 -2.24 -2.71 33.45
C VAL A 544 -3.15 -1.99 32.46
N ASP A 545 -4.30 -1.48 32.91
CA ASP A 545 -5.25 -0.79 32.04
C ASP A 545 -4.60 0.45 31.38
N ALA A 546 -3.75 1.19 32.11
CA ALA A 546 -2.98 2.30 31.57
C ALA A 546 -1.93 1.86 30.54
N ALA A 547 -1.24 0.72 30.78
CA ALA A 547 -0.29 0.17 29.82
C ALA A 547 -1.00 -0.32 28.55
N VAL A 548 -2.14 -1.01 28.67
CA VAL A 548 -2.98 -1.45 27.53
C VAL A 548 -3.51 -0.25 26.76
N ALA A 549 -3.93 0.83 27.42
CA ALA A 549 -4.36 2.05 26.74
C ALA A 549 -3.26 2.67 25.85
N ARG A 550 -1.98 2.53 26.24
CA ARG A 550 -0.83 3.05 25.48
C ARG A 550 -0.28 2.07 24.45
N LEU A 551 -0.34 0.77 24.73
CA LEU A 551 0.30 -0.30 23.96
C LEU A 551 -0.70 -1.27 23.31
N GLY A 552 -2.00 -0.99 23.35
CA GLY A 552 -3.03 -1.93 22.89
C GLY A 552 -2.88 -2.37 21.42
N HIS A 553 -2.24 -1.55 20.58
CA HIS A 553 -1.91 -1.86 19.19
C HIS A 553 -0.67 -2.75 19.00
N ARG A 554 0.08 -3.02 20.08
CA ARG A 554 1.31 -3.83 20.11
C ARG A 554 1.00 -5.27 20.54
N GLY A 555 1.95 -6.17 20.38
CA GLY A 555 1.83 -7.57 20.75
C GLY A 555 2.85 -8.45 20.03
N PRO A 556 2.89 -9.76 20.31
CA PRO A 556 3.65 -10.71 19.50
C PRO A 556 3.24 -10.65 18.02
N GLY A 557 4.21 -10.69 17.10
CA GLY A 557 3.91 -10.57 15.67
C GLY A 557 3.19 -9.26 15.31
N GLU A 558 3.61 -8.14 15.90
CA GLU A 558 2.92 -6.84 15.83
C GLU A 558 2.66 -6.27 14.43
N ALA A 559 3.29 -6.81 13.38
CA ALA A 559 3.00 -6.42 11.99
C ALA A 559 2.13 -7.44 11.22
N GLU A 560 1.97 -8.68 11.70
CA GLU A 560 1.05 -9.66 11.10
C GLU A 560 -0.40 -9.29 11.41
N LEU A 561 -1.19 -9.03 10.37
CA LEU A 561 -2.58 -8.55 10.49
C LEU A 561 -3.50 -9.55 11.21
N ALA A 562 -3.22 -10.85 11.12
CA ALA A 562 -3.98 -11.88 11.83
C ALA A 562 -3.58 -12.04 13.32
N SER A 563 -2.46 -11.46 13.77
CA SER A 563 -2.03 -11.58 15.17
C SER A 563 -2.96 -10.84 16.13
N ALA A 564 -3.16 -11.43 17.30
CA ALA A 564 -3.79 -10.76 18.43
C ALA A 564 -2.87 -9.67 19.00
N THR A 565 -3.45 -8.57 19.47
CA THR A 565 -2.72 -7.49 20.14
C THR A 565 -3.02 -7.46 21.64
N PHE A 566 -2.29 -6.65 22.41
CA PHE A 566 -2.54 -6.47 23.85
C PHE A 566 -3.93 -5.87 24.15
N ALA A 567 -4.55 -5.18 23.18
CA ALA A 567 -5.95 -4.76 23.29
C ALA A 567 -6.94 -5.92 23.15
N ASP A 568 -6.59 -6.94 22.36
CA ASP A 568 -7.42 -8.13 22.15
C ASP A 568 -7.31 -9.07 23.37
N ASP A 569 -6.08 -9.27 23.86
CA ASP A 569 -5.80 -10.05 25.06
C ASP A 569 -4.74 -9.37 25.96
N PRO A 570 -5.17 -8.64 27.00
CA PRO A 570 -4.28 -8.04 27.99
C PRO A 570 -3.41 -9.05 28.78
N ALA A 571 -3.77 -10.34 28.84
CA ALA A 571 -2.99 -11.35 29.56
C ALA A 571 -1.62 -11.57 28.91
N MET A 572 -1.51 -11.41 27.59
CA MET A 572 -0.22 -11.46 26.88
C MET A 572 0.74 -10.38 27.38
N LEU A 573 0.25 -9.16 27.65
CA LEU A 573 1.08 -8.08 28.19
C LEU A 573 1.56 -8.41 29.60
N LEU A 574 0.69 -8.94 30.45
CA LEU A 574 1.04 -9.37 31.80
C LEU A 574 2.14 -10.44 31.79
N THR A 575 1.98 -11.45 30.96
CA THR A 575 2.94 -12.55 30.83
C THR A 575 4.31 -12.00 30.42
N ALA A 576 4.36 -11.21 29.35
CA ALA A 576 5.60 -10.58 28.88
C ALA A 576 6.26 -9.70 29.94
N VAL A 577 5.49 -8.87 30.67
CA VAL A 577 6.05 -7.99 31.72
C VAL A 577 6.54 -8.77 32.93
N SER A 578 5.89 -9.89 33.26
CA SER A 578 6.27 -10.73 34.38
C SER A 578 7.60 -11.47 34.16
N GLU A 579 7.93 -11.81 32.92
CA GLU A 579 9.23 -12.37 32.54
C GLU A 579 10.34 -11.33 32.77
N PHE A 580 10.15 -10.09 32.31
CA PHE A 580 11.09 -8.99 32.58
C PHE A 580 11.23 -8.66 34.07
N ALA A 581 10.15 -8.76 34.85
CA ALA A 581 10.18 -8.49 36.28
C ALA A 581 10.87 -9.59 37.11
N ALA A 582 10.96 -10.81 36.57
CA ALA A 582 11.56 -11.97 37.22
C ALA A 582 13.07 -12.12 36.97
N GLU A 583 13.63 -11.43 35.98
CA GLU A 583 15.08 -11.43 35.74
C GLU A 583 15.83 -10.80 36.94
N PRO A 584 16.73 -11.54 37.63
CA PRO A 584 17.59 -10.95 38.64
C PRO A 584 18.57 -9.99 37.96
N ALA A 585 18.77 -8.80 38.53
CA ALA A 585 19.83 -7.90 38.11
C ALA A 585 21.21 -8.52 38.44
N ASP A 586 21.75 -9.36 37.56
CA ASP A 586 23.09 -9.95 37.71
C ASP A 586 24.16 -8.90 37.37
N PRO A 587 25.02 -8.47 38.33
CA PRO A 587 26.10 -7.53 38.06
C PRO A 587 27.24 -8.14 37.21
N GLY A 588 27.27 -9.45 36.99
CA GLY A 588 28.41 -10.19 36.44
C GLY A 588 28.17 -10.97 35.14
N GLN A 589 26.93 -11.10 34.65
CA GLN A 589 26.67 -11.84 33.41
C GLN A 589 27.13 -11.03 32.19
N PRO A 590 27.97 -11.57 31.28
CA PRO A 590 28.06 -11.01 29.95
C PRO A 590 26.66 -11.15 29.35
N PRO A 591 26.03 -10.04 28.93
CA PRO A 591 24.63 -10.08 28.58
C PRO A 591 24.38 -11.06 27.44
N ALA A 592 23.21 -11.70 27.47
CA ALA A 592 22.59 -12.33 26.30
C ALA A 592 22.86 -11.46 25.06
N PRO A 593 23.12 -12.05 23.87
CA PRO A 593 23.55 -11.30 22.69
C PRO A 593 22.71 -10.03 22.55
N ARG A 594 23.33 -8.90 22.87
CA ARG A 594 22.62 -7.63 23.03
C ARG A 594 22.05 -7.30 21.65
N PRO A 595 20.73 -7.13 21.46
CA PRO A 595 20.27 -6.39 20.29
C PRO A 595 20.99 -5.05 20.32
N ARG A 596 21.67 -4.78 19.21
CA ARG A 596 22.79 -3.84 19.09
C ARG A 596 22.36 -2.48 19.66
N ARG A 597 23.23 -1.84 20.46
CA ARG A 597 22.94 -0.51 21.01
C ARG A 597 22.82 0.49 19.85
N LEU A 598 21.62 0.69 19.33
CA LEU A 598 21.28 1.86 18.52
C LEU A 598 21.72 3.09 19.31
N SER A 599 22.46 3.99 18.66
CA SER A 599 22.88 5.25 19.28
C SER A 599 21.63 6.00 19.81
N PRO A 600 21.74 6.80 20.88
CA PRO A 600 20.59 7.57 21.37
C PRO A 600 19.95 8.46 20.29
N GLY A 601 20.76 8.98 19.35
CA GLY A 601 20.30 9.71 18.17
C GLY A 601 19.51 8.82 17.20
N ALA A 602 19.88 7.55 17.09
CA ALA A 602 19.23 6.61 16.19
C ALA A 602 17.77 6.28 16.50
N ARG A 603 17.31 6.66 17.69
CA ARG A 603 15.95 6.40 18.18
C ARG A 603 14.99 7.54 17.89
N GLY A 604 15.51 8.75 17.62
CA GLY A 604 14.73 9.99 17.74
C GLY A 604 13.45 10.03 16.92
N LEU A 605 13.53 9.69 15.62
CA LEU A 605 12.40 9.78 14.69
C LEU A 605 11.87 8.41 14.23
N ARG A 606 12.72 7.38 14.25
CA ARG A 606 12.35 6.02 13.85
C ARG A 606 11.29 5.40 14.76
N GLU A 607 11.45 5.48 16.08
CA GLU A 607 10.53 4.85 17.03
C GLU A 607 9.12 5.46 16.99
N PRO A 608 8.94 6.79 16.94
CA PRO A 608 7.63 7.39 16.70
C PRO A 608 6.98 6.98 15.38
N ALA A 609 7.76 6.93 14.29
CA ALA A 609 7.26 6.50 12.97
C ALA A 609 6.82 5.03 12.98
N LEU A 610 7.62 4.15 13.58
CA LEU A 610 7.28 2.73 13.74
C LEU A 610 6.00 2.56 14.56
N ASP A 611 5.88 3.27 15.69
CA ASP A 611 4.67 3.18 16.51
C ASP A 611 3.42 3.62 15.77
N ALA A 612 3.47 4.76 15.06
CA ALA A 612 2.36 5.22 14.24
C ALA A 612 2.02 4.23 13.11
N THR A 613 3.03 3.57 12.52
CA THR A 613 2.84 2.50 11.53
C THR A 613 2.06 1.32 12.13
N LEU A 614 2.41 0.91 13.35
CA LEU A 614 1.74 -0.17 14.06
C LEU A 614 0.33 0.21 14.53
N ARG A 615 0.08 1.49 14.83
CA ARG A 615 -1.28 2.01 15.08
C ARG A 615 -2.15 1.89 13.83
N PHE A 616 -1.67 2.33 12.66
CA PHE A 616 -2.40 2.13 11.40
C PHE A 616 -2.57 0.65 11.03
N THR A 617 -1.58 -0.19 11.34
CA THR A 617 -1.70 -1.64 11.19
C THR A 617 -2.85 -2.17 12.07
N HIS A 618 -2.95 -1.72 13.33
CA HIS A 618 -4.06 -2.08 14.21
C HIS A 618 -5.41 -1.53 13.73
N GLU A 619 -5.49 -0.31 13.21
CA GLU A 619 -6.71 0.20 12.56
C GLU A 619 -7.16 -0.70 11.40
N MET A 620 -6.20 -1.20 10.62
CA MET A 620 -6.47 -2.13 9.53
C MET A 620 -6.99 -3.46 10.07
N ARG A 621 -6.39 -4.02 11.13
CA ARG A 621 -6.91 -5.24 11.79
C ARG A 621 -8.37 -5.10 12.20
N ARG A 622 -8.72 -4.00 12.86
CA ARG A 622 -10.10 -3.75 13.32
C ARG A 622 -11.08 -3.61 12.17
N THR A 623 -10.67 -2.90 11.12
CA THR A 623 -11.48 -2.74 9.89
C THR A 623 -11.69 -4.10 9.19
N LEU A 624 -10.65 -4.93 9.13
CA LEU A 624 -10.72 -6.27 8.53
C LEU A 624 -11.59 -7.24 9.32
N ARG A 625 -11.55 -7.21 10.66
CA ARG A 625 -12.42 -8.05 11.51
C ARG A 625 -13.89 -7.69 11.33
N GLU A 626 -14.20 -6.39 11.27
CA GLU A 626 -15.56 -5.92 10.97
C GLU A 626 -16.00 -6.41 9.58
N LEU A 627 -15.17 -6.20 8.55
CA LEU A 627 -15.47 -6.67 7.20
C LEU A 627 -15.64 -8.19 7.15
N GLY A 628 -14.75 -8.95 7.78
CA GLY A 628 -14.81 -10.41 7.86
C GLY A 628 -16.10 -10.91 8.50
N SER A 629 -16.53 -10.29 9.61
CA SER A 629 -17.80 -10.59 10.28
C SER A 629 -19.00 -10.38 9.35
N ARG A 630 -19.01 -9.28 8.59
CA ARG A 630 -20.06 -9.00 7.60
C ARG A 630 -20.05 -9.99 6.44
N ARG A 631 -18.88 -10.38 5.95
CA ARG A 631 -18.76 -11.36 4.87
C ARG A 631 -19.21 -12.76 5.31
N VAL A 632 -19.02 -13.15 6.57
CA VAL A 632 -19.63 -14.36 7.13
C VAL A 632 -21.16 -14.22 7.19
N SER A 633 -21.65 -13.08 7.65
CA SER A 633 -23.09 -12.81 7.74
C SER A 633 -23.79 -12.82 6.37
N ALA A 634 -23.06 -12.49 5.32
CA ALA A 634 -23.48 -12.56 3.92
C ALA A 634 -23.23 -13.91 3.23
N ASP A 635 -22.78 -14.96 3.96
CA ASP A 635 -22.39 -16.28 3.43
C ASP A 635 -21.31 -16.23 2.32
N ALA A 636 -20.51 -15.17 2.32
CA ALA A 636 -19.35 -15.04 1.43
C ALA A 636 -18.12 -15.75 1.99
N PHE A 637 -17.98 -15.81 3.32
CA PHE A 637 -16.88 -16.47 4.05
C PHE A 637 -17.41 -17.54 5.01
N ASP A 638 -16.57 -18.56 5.29
CA ASP A 638 -16.87 -19.60 6.28
C ASP A 638 -16.52 -19.13 7.70
N ALA A 639 -15.46 -18.31 7.84
CA ALA A 639 -15.02 -17.70 9.08
C ALA A 639 -14.54 -16.26 8.87
N ALA A 640 -14.62 -15.41 9.90
CA ALA A 640 -14.20 -14.01 9.79
C ALA A 640 -12.71 -13.88 9.40
N ASP A 641 -11.88 -14.81 9.85
CA ASP A 641 -10.45 -14.88 9.54
C ASP A 641 -10.14 -15.20 8.07
N ASP A 642 -11.12 -15.64 7.29
CA ASP A 642 -10.94 -15.86 5.85
C ASP A 642 -10.55 -14.57 5.11
N VAL A 643 -10.87 -13.41 5.70
CA VAL A 643 -10.44 -12.09 5.22
C VAL A 643 -8.92 -12.00 5.03
N TYR A 644 -8.12 -12.68 5.86
CA TYR A 644 -6.67 -12.62 5.80
C TYR A 644 -6.06 -13.44 4.65
N TYR A 645 -6.84 -14.31 4.01
CA TYR A 645 -6.37 -15.20 2.94
C TYR A 645 -6.60 -14.63 1.53
N LEU A 646 -7.12 -13.41 1.43
CA LEU A 646 -7.22 -12.65 0.19
C LEU A 646 -6.26 -11.45 0.21
N THR A 647 -5.78 -11.00 -0.95
CA THR A 647 -5.01 -9.75 -1.05
C THR A 647 -5.92 -8.55 -0.82
N CYS A 648 -5.34 -7.38 -0.58
CA CYS A 648 -6.13 -6.17 -0.34
C CYS A 648 -7.02 -5.84 -1.54
N ASP A 649 -6.58 -6.09 -2.78
CA ASP A 649 -7.41 -5.81 -3.95
C ASP A 649 -8.48 -6.89 -4.16
N GLU A 650 -8.15 -8.17 -3.92
CA GLU A 650 -9.13 -9.27 -4.01
C GLU A 650 -10.28 -9.09 -3.01
N LEU A 651 -10.01 -8.55 -1.82
CA LEU A 651 -11.05 -8.24 -0.81
C LEU A 651 -12.06 -7.18 -1.28
N LEU A 652 -11.64 -6.25 -2.14
CA LEU A 652 -12.48 -5.14 -2.60
C LEU A 652 -13.39 -5.53 -3.76
N THR A 653 -13.02 -6.54 -4.55
CA THR A 653 -13.85 -7.04 -5.65
C THR A 653 -14.50 -8.38 -5.40
N MET A 654 -13.95 -9.18 -4.49
CA MET A 654 -14.38 -10.55 -4.19
C MET A 654 -14.47 -11.43 -5.46
N PRO A 655 -13.36 -12.04 -5.91
CA PRO A 655 -13.40 -12.87 -7.11
C PRO A 655 -14.36 -14.06 -6.94
N VAL A 656 -14.93 -14.55 -8.04
CA VAL A 656 -15.93 -15.63 -8.02
C VAL A 656 -15.40 -16.94 -7.41
N ASP A 657 -14.08 -17.15 -7.43
CA ASP A 657 -13.39 -18.30 -6.83
C ASP A 657 -12.88 -18.03 -5.40
N ALA A 658 -13.32 -16.94 -4.74
CA ALA A 658 -12.78 -16.50 -3.44
C ALA A 658 -12.73 -17.62 -2.39
N ARG A 659 -13.84 -18.35 -2.16
CA ARG A 659 -13.89 -19.46 -1.18
C ARG A 659 -12.88 -20.57 -1.48
N LEU A 660 -12.72 -20.92 -2.76
CA LEU A 660 -11.73 -21.92 -3.19
C LEU A 660 -10.30 -21.41 -2.97
N ARG A 661 -10.04 -20.15 -3.31
CA ARG A 661 -8.74 -19.49 -3.12
C ARG A 661 -8.35 -19.41 -1.65
N ILE A 662 -9.29 -19.04 -0.78
CA ILE A 662 -9.13 -19.03 0.68
C ILE A 662 -8.74 -20.42 1.18
N LYS A 663 -9.51 -21.45 0.81
CA LYS A 663 -9.23 -22.84 1.22
C LYS A 663 -7.85 -23.31 0.76
N ARG A 664 -7.47 -23.02 -0.49
CA ARG A 664 -6.14 -23.35 -1.04
C ARG A 664 -5.02 -22.68 -0.24
N ARG A 665 -5.12 -21.37 0.00
CA ARG A 665 -4.09 -20.59 0.69
C ARG A 665 -3.98 -20.94 2.17
N ARG A 666 -5.09 -21.34 2.80
CA ARG A 666 -5.07 -21.90 4.17
C ARG A 666 -4.28 -23.21 4.23
N ALA A 667 -4.59 -24.16 3.34
CA ALA A 667 -3.85 -25.41 3.24
C ALA A 667 -2.36 -25.20 2.89
N GLU A 668 -2.05 -24.25 2.01
CA GLU A 668 -0.66 -23.87 1.70
C GLU A 668 0.06 -23.33 2.93
N ARG A 669 -0.57 -22.44 3.70
CA ARG A 669 0.02 -21.89 4.93
C ARG A 669 0.27 -22.97 5.98
N GLU A 670 -0.65 -23.92 6.15
CA GLU A 670 -0.47 -25.08 7.04
C GLU A 670 0.71 -25.96 6.57
N ARG A 671 0.81 -26.22 5.26
CA ARG A 671 1.93 -26.96 4.66
C ARG A 671 3.28 -26.29 4.92
N LEU A 672 3.36 -24.97 4.74
CA LEU A 672 4.58 -24.17 4.93
C LEU A 672 4.93 -23.96 6.42
N GLN A 673 3.94 -24.04 7.32
CA GLN A 673 4.17 -24.06 8.76
C GLN A 673 4.91 -25.34 9.18
N ALA A 674 4.53 -26.48 8.60
CA ALA A 674 5.16 -27.77 8.88
C ALA A 674 6.53 -27.93 8.21
N GLN A 675 6.75 -27.30 7.06
CA GLN A 675 7.98 -27.40 6.26
C GLN A 675 8.68 -26.05 6.19
N ARG A 676 9.24 -25.64 7.33
CA ARG A 676 9.80 -24.30 7.54
C ARG A 676 11.16 -24.12 6.82
N PRO A 677 11.36 -23.03 6.06
CA PRO A 677 12.68 -22.62 5.60
C PRO A 677 13.61 -22.21 6.76
N PRO A 678 14.94 -22.38 6.63
CA PRO A 678 15.93 -21.98 7.64
C PRO A 678 15.95 -20.45 7.83
N ASP A 679 16.52 -20.00 8.93
CA ASP A 679 16.64 -18.56 9.24
C ASP A 679 17.59 -17.82 8.29
N VAL A 680 18.51 -18.53 7.64
CA VAL A 680 19.38 -18.01 6.59
C VAL A 680 19.28 -18.90 5.35
N ILE A 681 19.08 -18.27 4.19
CA ILE A 681 19.00 -18.91 2.88
C ILE A 681 20.19 -18.46 2.04
N ASP A 682 20.87 -19.42 1.41
CA ASP A 682 21.95 -19.19 0.44
C ASP A 682 21.60 -19.90 -0.88
N GLY A 683 20.97 -19.15 -1.79
CA GLY A 683 20.55 -19.62 -3.13
C GLY A 683 19.35 -20.56 -3.14
N THR A 684 19.34 -21.58 -2.29
CA THR A 684 18.24 -22.55 -2.12
C THR A 684 18.07 -22.92 -0.65
N TRP A 685 16.90 -23.40 -0.25
CA TRP A 685 16.65 -23.86 1.11
C TRP A 685 16.10 -25.28 1.17
N THR A 686 16.32 -25.95 2.30
CA THR A 686 15.70 -27.23 2.66
C THR A 686 14.95 -27.07 3.98
N PRO A 687 13.83 -27.79 4.20
CA PRO A 687 13.07 -27.66 5.43
C PRO A 687 13.93 -27.96 6.66
N VAL A 688 13.80 -27.16 7.72
CA VAL A 688 14.38 -27.45 9.03
C VAL A 688 13.37 -28.19 9.89
N ASP A 689 13.85 -29.15 10.68
CA ASP A 689 13.02 -29.91 11.60
C ASP A 689 12.59 -29.01 12.77
N PRO A 690 11.28 -28.81 13.04
CA PRO A 690 10.82 -27.93 14.12
C PRO A 690 11.26 -28.36 15.52
N ASP A 691 11.69 -29.61 15.71
CA ASP A 691 12.09 -30.18 17.01
C ASP A 691 13.62 -30.17 17.25
N ALA A 692 14.41 -29.53 16.37
CA ALA A 692 15.87 -29.56 16.44
C ALA A 692 16.55 -28.45 17.27
N ASP A 693 15.78 -27.59 17.95
CA ASP A 693 16.29 -26.51 18.84
C ASP A 693 16.02 -26.79 20.33
#